data_AF-A0AAD4Q3I8-F1
#
_entry.id   AF-A0AAD4Q3I8-F1
#
_cell.length_a   1.000
_cell.length_b   1.000
_cell.length_c   1.000
_cell.angle_alpha   90.00
_cell.angle_beta   90.00
_cell.angle_gamma   90.00
#
_symmetry.space_group_name_H-M   'P 1'
#
loop_
_entity.id
_entity.type
_entity.pdbx_description
1 polymer ?
#
loop_
_entity_poly.entity_id
_entity_poly.type
_entity_poly.pdbx_seq_one_letter_code
_entity_poly.pdbx_strand_id
1 'polypeptide(L)'
;MAIQKKHGKGRLDKWYKLAKEKGYRARAAFKLIQLNKKYGFLEKSKVVLDLCAAPGSWCQVASECMPAGSLIIGVDLAPIKPIPRVISFQSDITTDKCRATIRTHIKHLKADTVLHDGAPNVGTAWVQDAFSQAELVLQSMKLATEFLKEGGTFVTKVFRSKDYNPLLWVFKQLFTSVEATKPPSSRNVSAEIFVVCRGYKAPKRLDPKFLDSRHVFAELADPTPNNEAKVFNPEKKRRKREGYEEGDYTQHKEISVTEFINTTDPIAILGSYHKLSFQQLPNGDLALATLERLEDTTNEIRTCCEDLRVLGKKEFRNLLKWRLKVREKFGLSSKKKKDENEESEEVADVAPMDDELAIQEELQRLRDNENAEKKKERRKENERKRKDIVRMQMHMITPTDIGMEQAGIGGESMFGIKVVNREGAGDKIASGEMVESESEEDEDGPSSDEEPDEEEDQLERELDSLYTSYQDQQQDRDSKLRAKRARKDYEAEEWDGFSENDDASAVDSGEPTIKTPKSDNLSNKAAFFFDQDIFQELGGLDEAEDDDSAIDIDVDTEPKEKIDSNKKPAPESKSKSKSKNTPAPVGTQEDEWESSDEDAQSAEPRKKDGRLDIDIITAEAMVLAQQIATGEKTSQDVVDDGFNKLAFRDTDGLPEWFLEDETKHSRPHRPITKAAAEAIKEKLRAINARPIKKVREAKARKKFKATQRIEKLRKKSALIAEDEGVSERDKAQAISRLMSRAAKKKPKQQVKLVVAKGANRGISGRPRGVKGKYKIVDSRMKKDIRAQKRVAKKQKR
;
A
#
# COMPACT_ATOMS: atom_id res chain seq x y z
N MET A 1 0.11 0.91 -41.93
CA MET A 1 0.71 1.34 -40.64
C MET A 1 2.21 1.04 -40.65
N ALA A 2 3.03 2.04 -40.95
CA ALA A 2 4.49 1.88 -40.94
C ALA A 2 5.01 1.79 -39.50
N ILE A 3 5.66 0.67 -39.17
CA ILE A 3 6.30 0.44 -37.87
C ILE A 3 7.41 1.48 -37.71
N GLN A 4 7.17 2.49 -36.88
CA GLN A 4 8.22 3.44 -36.49
C GLN A 4 9.39 2.69 -35.85
N LYS A 5 10.52 2.62 -36.56
CA LYS A 5 11.81 2.22 -36.00
C LYS A 5 12.16 3.20 -34.86
N LYS A 6 11.92 2.77 -33.61
CA LYS A 6 12.32 3.51 -32.40
C LYS A 6 13.83 3.74 -32.44
N HIS A 7 14.24 4.99 -32.63
CA HIS A 7 15.64 5.41 -32.66
C HIS A 7 16.36 5.05 -31.35
N GLY A 8 17.45 4.28 -31.44
CA GLY A 8 18.20 3.72 -30.31
C GLY A 8 18.94 4.71 -29.40
N LYS A 9 18.95 6.02 -29.72
CA LYS A 9 19.69 7.05 -28.94
C LYS A 9 19.02 7.44 -27.61
N GLY A 10 17.72 7.16 -27.43
CA GLY A 10 17.03 7.34 -26.14
C GLY A 10 17.20 6.18 -25.14
N ARG A 11 17.93 5.12 -25.53
CA ARG A 11 18.03 3.84 -24.81
C ARG A 11 19.28 3.71 -23.92
N LEU A 12 20.02 4.80 -23.71
CA LEU A 12 21.25 4.81 -22.91
C LEU A 12 20.89 5.16 -21.47
N ASP A 13 20.74 4.13 -20.65
CA ASP A 13 20.41 4.27 -19.24
C ASP A 13 21.64 4.58 -18.38
N LYS A 14 21.40 4.89 -17.10
CA LYS A 14 22.46 5.20 -16.11
C LYS A 14 23.59 4.16 -16.11
N TRP A 15 23.25 2.87 -16.14
CA TRP A 15 24.23 1.78 -16.06
C TRP A 15 25.09 1.66 -17.31
N TYR A 16 24.58 2.06 -18.48
CA TYR A 16 25.39 2.15 -19.70
C TYR A 16 26.46 3.24 -19.59
N LYS A 17 26.08 4.44 -19.10
CA LYS A 17 27.03 5.55 -18.91
C LYS A 17 28.09 5.18 -17.87
N LEU A 18 27.66 4.63 -16.73
CA LEU A 18 28.54 4.15 -15.67
C LEU A 18 29.51 3.06 -16.17
N ALA A 19 29.07 2.20 -17.08
CA ALA A 19 29.92 1.16 -17.66
C ALA A 19 31.04 1.77 -18.51
N LYS A 20 30.70 2.78 -19.32
CA LYS A 20 31.69 3.51 -20.11
C LYS A 20 32.67 4.29 -19.25
N GLU A 21 32.19 4.96 -18.20
CA GLU A 21 33.02 5.70 -17.24
C GLU A 21 34.01 4.78 -16.51
N LYS A 22 33.58 3.58 -16.11
CA LYS A 22 34.44 2.58 -15.45
C LYS A 22 35.26 1.69 -16.40
N GLY A 23 35.11 1.86 -17.71
CA GLY A 23 35.83 1.03 -18.70
C GLY A 23 35.30 -0.39 -18.88
N TYR A 24 34.08 -0.70 -18.42
CA TYR A 24 33.42 -1.97 -18.71
C TYR A 24 32.90 -2.01 -20.16
N ARG A 25 33.00 -3.17 -20.80
CA ARG A 25 32.58 -3.38 -22.20
C ARG A 25 31.07 -3.28 -22.38
N ALA A 26 30.29 -3.68 -21.38
CA ALA A 26 28.84 -3.62 -21.40
C ALA A 26 28.27 -3.30 -20.01
N ARG A 27 27.04 -2.78 -19.99
CA ARG A 27 26.27 -2.56 -18.75
C ARG A 27 25.97 -3.84 -17.96
N ALA A 28 26.07 -5.00 -18.60
CA ALA A 28 25.83 -6.31 -17.98
C ALA A 28 26.82 -6.60 -16.85
N ALA A 29 28.01 -5.99 -16.86
CA ALA A 29 28.98 -6.05 -15.76
C ALA A 29 28.34 -5.70 -14.41
N PHE A 30 27.50 -4.66 -14.34
CA PHE A 30 26.85 -4.28 -13.07
C PHE A 30 25.84 -5.30 -12.56
N LYS A 31 25.29 -6.16 -13.44
CA LYS A 31 24.41 -7.24 -13.01
C LYS A 31 25.21 -8.26 -12.21
N LEU A 32 26.36 -8.69 -12.74
CA LEU A 32 27.24 -9.62 -12.05
C LEU A 32 27.83 -9.02 -10.77
N ILE A 33 28.27 -7.76 -10.77
CA ILE A 33 28.75 -7.06 -9.56
C ILE A 33 27.67 -7.07 -8.46
N GLN A 34 26.42 -6.77 -8.82
CA GLN A 34 25.31 -6.75 -7.86
C GLN A 34 24.94 -8.14 -7.35
N LEU A 35 24.96 -9.15 -8.23
CA LEU A 35 24.76 -10.54 -7.84
C LEU A 35 25.88 -11.01 -6.91
N ASN A 36 27.13 -10.73 -7.24
CA ASN A 36 28.27 -11.09 -6.39
C ASN A 36 28.22 -10.36 -5.04
N LYS A 37 27.80 -9.09 -5.00
CA LYS A 37 27.63 -8.37 -3.72
C LYS A 37 26.57 -9.03 -2.82
N LYS A 38 25.52 -9.60 -3.40
CA LYS A 38 24.45 -10.28 -2.64
C LYS A 38 24.86 -11.69 -2.18
N TYR A 39 25.61 -12.42 -3.01
CA TYR A 39 25.83 -13.85 -2.83
C TYR A 39 27.28 -14.26 -2.52
N GLY A 40 28.27 -13.41 -2.78
CA GLY A 40 29.68 -13.60 -2.42
C GLY A 40 30.38 -14.80 -3.09
N PHE A 41 30.00 -15.20 -4.30
CA PHE A 41 30.53 -16.43 -4.92
C PHE A 41 31.86 -16.25 -5.68
N LEU A 42 32.21 -15.05 -6.16
CA LEU A 42 33.43 -14.84 -6.97
C LEU A 42 34.70 -14.71 -6.12
N GLU A 43 34.63 -14.09 -4.95
CA GLU A 43 35.82 -13.76 -4.12
C GLU A 43 36.57 -15.03 -3.66
N LYS A 44 35.83 -16.13 -3.46
CA LYS A 44 36.38 -17.44 -3.05
C LYS A 44 36.64 -18.37 -4.23
N SER A 45 36.24 -18.00 -5.45
CA SER A 45 36.40 -18.85 -6.63
C SER A 45 37.83 -18.76 -7.17
N LYS A 46 38.42 -19.92 -7.51
CA LYS A 46 39.73 -20.05 -8.19
C LYS A 46 39.57 -20.28 -9.68
N VAL A 47 38.54 -21.03 -10.09
CA VAL A 47 38.24 -21.35 -11.49
C VAL A 47 36.82 -20.90 -11.85
N VAL A 48 36.69 -20.05 -12.86
CA VAL A 48 35.40 -19.59 -13.40
C VAL A 48 35.28 -19.91 -14.87
N LEU A 49 34.13 -20.46 -15.25
CA LEU A 49 33.74 -20.66 -16.64
C LEU A 49 32.58 -19.70 -16.97
N ASP A 50 32.81 -18.78 -17.90
CA ASP A 50 31.81 -17.81 -18.38
C ASP A 50 31.31 -18.25 -19.76
N LEU A 51 30.06 -18.71 -19.81
CA LEU A 51 29.40 -19.22 -21.01
C LEU A 51 28.56 -18.11 -21.66
N CYS A 52 28.60 -18.04 -23.00
CA CYS A 52 27.99 -16.96 -23.77
C CYS A 52 28.50 -15.58 -23.32
N ALA A 53 29.82 -15.49 -23.17
CA ALA A 53 30.47 -14.37 -22.49
C ALA A 53 30.59 -13.08 -23.33
N ALA A 54 30.37 -13.09 -24.65
CA ALA A 54 30.60 -11.91 -25.49
C ALA A 54 29.70 -10.75 -25.06
N PRO A 55 30.22 -9.51 -24.93
CA PRO A 55 31.54 -9.01 -25.36
C PRO A 55 32.70 -9.20 -24.34
N GLY A 56 32.47 -9.93 -23.25
CA GLY A 56 33.44 -10.22 -22.19
C GLY A 56 33.26 -9.37 -20.93
N SER A 57 32.08 -8.78 -20.72
CA SER A 57 31.86 -7.88 -19.57
C SER A 57 31.80 -8.60 -18.23
N TRP A 58 31.38 -9.86 -18.20
CA TRP A 58 31.36 -10.69 -17.00
C TRP A 58 32.76 -11.24 -16.69
N CYS A 59 33.50 -11.70 -17.71
CA CYS A 59 34.95 -11.95 -17.59
C CYS A 59 35.76 -10.79 -16.98
N GLN A 60 35.46 -9.53 -17.35
CA GLN A 60 36.15 -8.37 -16.75
C GLN A 60 35.91 -8.29 -15.24
N VAL A 61 34.65 -8.42 -14.82
CA VAL A 61 34.27 -8.40 -13.41
C VAL A 61 34.86 -9.59 -12.66
N ALA A 62 34.86 -10.79 -13.26
CA ALA A 62 35.49 -11.96 -12.67
C ALA A 62 36.99 -11.75 -12.45
N SER A 63 37.70 -11.16 -13.42
CA SER A 63 39.15 -10.86 -13.31
C SER A 63 39.45 -9.85 -12.20
N GLU A 64 38.57 -8.88 -11.99
CA GLU A 64 38.70 -7.88 -10.92
C GLU A 64 38.36 -8.44 -9.53
N CYS A 65 37.35 -9.31 -9.41
CA CYS A 65 36.88 -9.83 -8.12
C CYS A 65 37.63 -11.08 -7.63
N MET A 66 38.19 -11.89 -8.53
CA MET A 66 38.85 -13.14 -8.16
C MET A 66 40.30 -12.94 -7.73
N PRO A 67 40.82 -13.79 -6.81
CA PRO A 67 42.21 -13.75 -6.37
C PRO A 67 43.23 -13.84 -7.51
N ALA A 68 44.42 -13.26 -7.32
CA ALA A 68 45.52 -13.37 -8.27
C ALA A 68 45.87 -14.86 -8.52
N GLY A 69 46.11 -15.22 -9.79
CA GLY A 69 46.34 -16.62 -10.19
C GLY A 69 45.07 -17.44 -10.49
N SER A 70 43.88 -16.85 -10.38
CA SER A 70 42.63 -17.46 -10.80
C SER A 70 42.59 -17.80 -12.30
N LEU A 71 42.00 -18.93 -12.66
CA LEU A 71 41.76 -19.33 -14.05
C LEU A 71 40.35 -18.92 -14.47
N ILE A 72 40.24 -18.02 -15.44
CA ILE A 72 38.97 -17.55 -15.99
C ILE A 72 38.92 -17.94 -17.46
N ILE A 73 37.88 -18.69 -17.84
CA ILE A 73 37.67 -19.17 -19.20
C ILE A 73 36.37 -18.60 -19.73
N GLY A 74 36.43 -17.80 -20.80
CA GLY A 74 35.26 -17.25 -21.49
C GLY A 74 35.01 -17.97 -22.83
N VAL A 75 33.78 -18.43 -23.04
CA VAL A 75 33.36 -19.10 -24.28
C VAL A 75 32.18 -18.37 -24.87
N ASP A 76 32.24 -18.08 -26.17
CA ASP A 76 31.13 -17.50 -26.90
C ASP A 76 31.19 -17.87 -28.38
N LEU A 77 30.05 -17.79 -29.06
CA LEU A 77 29.96 -17.97 -30.51
C LEU A 77 30.61 -16.81 -31.27
N ALA A 78 30.59 -15.61 -30.69
CA ALA A 78 31.23 -14.40 -31.20
C ALA A 78 32.65 -14.23 -30.62
N PRO A 79 33.59 -13.64 -31.38
CA PRO A 79 34.95 -13.42 -30.89
C PRO A 79 34.98 -12.38 -29.76
N ILE A 80 35.62 -12.74 -28.65
CA ILE A 80 35.85 -11.86 -27.51
C ILE A 80 37.22 -11.21 -27.65
N LYS A 81 37.29 -9.87 -27.59
CA LYS A 81 38.59 -9.18 -27.56
C LYS A 81 39.39 -9.64 -26.32
N PRO A 82 40.71 -9.88 -26.42
CA PRO A 82 41.50 -10.35 -25.28
C PRO A 82 41.31 -9.48 -24.02
N ILE A 83 41.19 -10.13 -22.86
CA ILE A 83 41.11 -9.48 -21.54
C ILE A 83 42.29 -9.99 -20.70
N PRO A 84 43.03 -9.12 -19.99
CA PRO A 84 44.10 -9.56 -19.11
C PRO A 84 43.62 -10.60 -18.08
N ARG A 85 44.44 -11.63 -17.84
CA ARG A 85 44.16 -12.76 -16.93
C ARG A 85 42.96 -13.65 -17.32
N VAL A 86 42.42 -13.50 -18.53
CA VAL A 86 41.28 -14.31 -19.01
C VAL A 86 41.69 -15.05 -20.28
N ILE A 87 41.42 -16.36 -20.31
CA ILE A 87 41.50 -17.16 -21.52
C ILE A 87 40.14 -17.13 -22.19
N SER A 88 40.06 -16.71 -23.44
CA SER A 88 38.80 -16.71 -24.18
C SER A 88 38.97 -17.33 -25.55
N PHE A 89 38.02 -18.15 -25.98
CA PHE A 89 38.02 -18.75 -27.31
C PHE A 89 36.62 -18.78 -27.91
N GLN A 90 36.56 -18.79 -29.23
CA GLN A 90 35.31 -18.80 -29.98
C GLN A 90 34.85 -20.25 -30.21
N SER A 91 33.66 -20.59 -29.72
CA SER A 91 33.10 -21.94 -29.89
C SER A 91 31.60 -21.95 -29.62
N ASP A 92 30.91 -22.93 -30.19
CA ASP A 92 29.52 -23.20 -29.88
C ASP A 92 29.45 -24.18 -28.69
N ILE A 93 28.76 -23.75 -27.62
CA ILE A 93 28.61 -24.50 -26.37
C ILE A 93 27.91 -25.85 -26.55
N THR A 94 27.15 -26.05 -27.62
CA THR A 94 26.44 -27.31 -27.90
C THR A 94 27.39 -28.40 -28.44
N THR A 95 28.52 -27.99 -29.03
CA THR A 95 29.42 -28.90 -29.75
C THR A 95 30.39 -29.64 -28.84
N ASP A 96 30.72 -30.89 -29.19
CA ASP A 96 31.70 -31.71 -28.50
C ASP A 96 33.11 -31.10 -28.54
N LYS A 97 33.42 -30.36 -29.61
CA LYS A 97 34.68 -29.63 -29.78
C LYS A 97 34.88 -28.57 -28.69
N CYS A 98 33.81 -27.87 -28.32
CA CYS A 98 33.84 -26.91 -27.22
C CYS A 98 34.19 -27.60 -25.91
N ARG A 99 33.51 -28.71 -25.58
CA ARG A 99 33.80 -29.52 -24.38
C ARG A 99 35.24 -29.98 -24.31
N ALA A 100 35.79 -30.50 -25.42
CA ALA A 100 37.18 -30.91 -25.50
C ALA A 100 38.14 -29.73 -25.23
N THR A 101 37.84 -28.56 -25.79
CA THR A 101 38.66 -27.35 -25.62
C THR A 101 38.63 -26.84 -24.17
N ILE A 102 37.46 -26.82 -23.54
CA ILE A 102 37.31 -26.48 -22.11
C ILE A 102 38.13 -27.46 -21.26
N ARG A 103 38.04 -28.76 -21.53
CA ARG A 103 38.79 -29.81 -20.82
C ARG A 103 40.30 -29.61 -20.94
N THR A 104 40.81 -29.22 -22.12
CA THR A 104 42.23 -28.92 -22.31
C THR A 104 42.72 -27.74 -21.46
N HIS A 105 41.90 -26.69 -21.32
CA HIS A 105 42.26 -25.51 -20.52
C HIS A 105 42.11 -25.73 -19.00
N ILE A 106 41.02 -26.38 -18.58
CA ILE A 106 40.75 -26.69 -17.16
C ILE A 106 41.67 -27.81 -16.63
N LYS A 107 42.12 -28.71 -17.51
CA LYS A 107 42.96 -29.89 -17.18
C LYS A 107 42.30 -30.77 -16.12
N HIS A 108 42.91 -30.87 -14.94
CA HIS A 108 42.46 -31.69 -13.81
C HIS A 108 41.60 -30.90 -12.80
N LEU A 109 41.50 -29.58 -12.95
CA LEU A 109 40.69 -28.76 -12.05
C LEU A 109 39.20 -28.91 -12.37
N LYS A 110 38.36 -28.41 -11.48
CA LYS A 110 36.92 -28.24 -11.70
C LYS A 110 36.57 -26.77 -11.48
N ALA A 111 35.56 -26.28 -12.18
CA ALA A 111 35.08 -24.91 -12.02
C ALA A 111 34.40 -24.74 -10.65
N ASP A 112 34.74 -23.66 -9.94
CA ASP A 112 34.07 -23.29 -8.69
C ASP A 112 32.73 -22.61 -8.98
N THR A 113 32.73 -21.76 -10.02
CA THR A 113 31.54 -21.07 -10.48
C THR A 113 31.42 -21.17 -12.00
N VAL A 114 30.23 -21.50 -12.49
CA VAL A 114 29.87 -21.40 -13.90
C VAL A 114 28.86 -20.26 -14.07
N LEU A 115 29.15 -19.34 -14.98
CA LEU A 115 28.33 -18.17 -15.28
C LEU A 115 27.71 -18.29 -16.67
N HIS A 116 26.49 -17.79 -16.83
CA HIS A 116 25.77 -17.76 -18.10
C HIS A 116 24.88 -16.52 -18.21
N ASP A 117 25.24 -15.56 -19.07
CA ASP A 117 24.40 -14.39 -19.45
C ASP A 117 23.84 -14.53 -20.88
N GLY A 118 23.77 -15.76 -21.39
CA GLY A 118 23.32 -16.06 -22.74
C GLY A 118 21.87 -15.63 -23.00
N ALA A 119 21.66 -14.97 -24.14
CA ALA A 119 20.34 -14.63 -24.64
C ALA A 119 20.33 -14.75 -26.17
N PRO A 120 19.25 -15.32 -26.76
CA PRO A 120 19.11 -15.38 -28.21
C PRO A 120 18.93 -13.98 -28.81
N ASN A 121 19.04 -13.89 -30.14
CA ASN A 121 18.72 -12.69 -30.88
C ASN A 121 17.21 -12.40 -30.79
N VAL A 122 16.81 -11.60 -29.80
CA VAL A 122 15.42 -11.23 -29.57
C VAL A 122 14.87 -10.39 -30.73
N GLY A 123 13.66 -10.70 -31.18
CA GLY A 123 13.01 -9.98 -32.28
C GLY A 123 12.10 -10.83 -33.18
N THR A 124 11.99 -12.13 -32.91
CA THR A 124 11.00 -12.98 -33.58
C THR A 124 9.67 -12.91 -32.82
N ALA A 125 9.07 -14.03 -32.45
CA ALA A 125 7.96 -14.10 -31.52
C ALA A 125 8.48 -14.29 -30.08
N TRP A 126 7.89 -13.58 -29.11
CA TRP A 126 8.27 -13.68 -27.69
C TRP A 126 8.29 -15.13 -27.18
N VAL A 127 7.35 -15.96 -27.62
CA VAL A 127 7.25 -17.37 -27.24
C VAL A 127 8.46 -18.17 -27.72
N GLN A 128 8.85 -18.02 -29.00
CA GLN A 128 10.01 -18.70 -29.57
C GLN A 128 11.34 -18.19 -28.99
N ASP A 129 11.45 -16.87 -28.81
CA ASP A 129 12.62 -16.24 -28.20
C ASP A 129 12.80 -16.73 -26.74
N ALA A 130 11.71 -16.87 -25.99
CA ALA A 130 11.75 -17.37 -24.61
C ALA A 130 12.08 -18.87 -24.54
N PHE A 131 11.52 -19.69 -25.44
CA PHE A 131 11.82 -21.12 -25.50
C PHE A 131 13.28 -21.38 -25.90
N SER A 132 13.78 -20.69 -26.93
CA SER A 132 15.19 -20.75 -27.34
C SER A 132 16.13 -20.36 -26.20
N GLN A 133 15.72 -19.41 -25.37
CA GLN A 133 16.47 -19.00 -24.20
C GLN A 133 16.48 -20.10 -23.11
N ALA A 134 15.33 -20.74 -22.87
CA ALA A 134 15.22 -21.85 -21.92
C ALA A 134 16.06 -23.07 -22.36
N GLU A 135 16.06 -23.38 -23.66
CA GLU A 135 16.91 -24.42 -24.23
C GLU A 135 18.41 -24.10 -24.06
N LEU A 136 18.81 -22.86 -24.34
CA LEU A 136 20.19 -22.41 -24.13
C LEU A 136 20.63 -22.55 -22.66
N VAL A 137 19.73 -22.24 -21.73
CA VAL A 137 19.95 -22.44 -20.29
C VAL A 137 20.14 -23.92 -19.95
N LEU A 138 19.40 -24.83 -20.57
CA LEU A 138 19.58 -26.27 -20.35
C LEU A 138 20.91 -26.78 -20.92
N GLN A 139 21.31 -26.30 -22.10
CA GLN A 139 22.61 -26.65 -22.69
C GLN A 139 23.79 -26.11 -21.85
N SER A 140 23.68 -24.89 -21.33
CA SER A 140 24.69 -24.36 -20.40
C SER A 140 24.71 -25.13 -19.08
N MET A 141 23.55 -25.59 -18.59
CA MET A 141 23.48 -26.47 -17.42
C MET A 141 24.16 -27.82 -17.68
N LYS A 142 23.98 -28.41 -18.86
CA LYS A 142 24.65 -29.67 -19.25
C LYS A 142 26.18 -29.52 -19.17
N LEU A 143 26.74 -28.44 -19.69
CA LEU A 143 28.16 -28.13 -19.52
C LEU A 143 28.52 -27.90 -18.05
N ALA A 144 27.69 -27.17 -17.29
CA ALA A 144 27.94 -26.92 -15.87
C ALA A 144 28.01 -28.24 -15.09
N THR A 145 27.11 -29.20 -15.32
CA THR A 145 27.11 -30.48 -14.60
C THR A 145 28.38 -31.32 -14.83
N GLU A 146 29.05 -31.12 -15.97
CA GLU A 146 30.30 -31.81 -16.33
C GLU A 146 31.54 -31.15 -15.71
N PHE A 147 31.60 -29.82 -15.71
CA PHE A 147 32.79 -29.06 -15.32
C PHE A 147 32.75 -28.47 -13.91
N LEU A 148 31.58 -28.35 -13.28
CA LEU A 148 31.42 -27.76 -11.96
C LEU A 148 31.84 -28.74 -10.86
N LYS A 149 32.50 -28.24 -9.82
CA LYS A 149 32.84 -29.04 -8.63
C LYS A 149 31.63 -29.25 -7.72
N GLU A 150 31.70 -30.27 -6.88
CA GLU A 150 30.75 -30.44 -5.77
C GLU A 150 30.78 -29.21 -4.85
N GLY A 151 29.60 -28.73 -4.45
CA GLY A 151 29.45 -27.48 -3.71
C GLY A 151 29.57 -26.21 -4.56
N GLY A 152 29.84 -26.32 -5.87
CA GLY A 152 30.01 -25.19 -6.78
C GLY A 152 28.73 -24.38 -7.02
N THR A 153 28.88 -23.21 -7.64
CA THR A 153 27.78 -22.28 -7.94
C THR A 153 27.53 -22.17 -9.44
N PHE A 154 26.27 -22.19 -9.86
CA PHE A 154 25.85 -21.90 -11.22
C PHE A 154 24.96 -20.67 -11.24
N VAL A 155 25.31 -19.66 -12.05
CA VAL A 155 24.53 -18.43 -12.21
C VAL A 155 24.09 -18.33 -13.64
N THR A 156 22.78 -18.28 -13.86
CA THR A 156 22.22 -18.23 -15.21
C THR A 156 21.15 -17.15 -15.36
N LYS A 157 21.17 -16.48 -16.50
CA LYS A 157 20.06 -15.65 -16.95
C LYS A 157 18.94 -16.53 -17.47
N VAL A 158 17.70 -16.22 -17.10
CA VAL A 158 16.48 -16.87 -17.57
C VAL A 158 15.45 -15.81 -17.95
N PHE A 159 14.62 -16.06 -18.96
CA PHE A 159 13.44 -15.23 -19.22
C PHE A 159 12.23 -15.78 -18.47
N ARG A 160 11.44 -14.90 -17.84
CA ARG A 160 10.15 -15.31 -17.27
C ARG A 160 9.21 -15.71 -18.41
N SER A 161 8.96 -17.01 -18.55
CA SER A 161 8.09 -17.64 -19.54
C SER A 161 7.33 -18.81 -18.92
N LYS A 162 6.52 -19.53 -19.72
CA LYS A 162 5.84 -20.78 -19.32
C LYS A 162 6.86 -21.82 -18.81
N ASP A 163 8.03 -21.86 -19.45
CA ASP A 163 9.07 -22.88 -19.23
C ASP A 163 10.01 -22.55 -18.05
N TYR A 164 9.79 -21.43 -17.36
CA TYR A 164 10.58 -21.02 -16.20
C TYR A 164 10.46 -22.01 -15.03
N ASN A 165 9.25 -22.49 -14.74
CA ASN A 165 9.00 -23.39 -13.61
C ASN A 165 9.64 -24.78 -13.80
N PRO A 166 9.52 -25.43 -14.97
CA PRO A 166 10.26 -26.66 -15.26
C PRO A 166 11.78 -26.52 -15.08
N LEU A 167 12.38 -25.44 -15.58
CA LEU A 167 13.81 -25.17 -15.38
C LEU A 167 14.18 -25.05 -13.89
N LEU A 168 13.39 -24.29 -13.13
CA LEU A 168 13.63 -24.10 -11.70
C LEU A 168 13.53 -25.43 -10.94
N TRP A 169 12.62 -26.32 -11.35
CA TRP A 169 12.49 -27.64 -10.77
C TRP A 169 13.75 -28.49 -11.03
N VAL A 170 14.26 -28.54 -12.27
CA VAL A 170 15.51 -29.24 -12.60
C VAL A 170 16.67 -28.70 -11.77
N PHE A 171 16.77 -27.37 -11.60
CA PHE A 171 17.80 -26.75 -10.77
C PHE A 171 17.72 -27.20 -9.30
N LYS A 172 16.53 -27.28 -8.71
CA LYS A 172 16.33 -27.72 -7.33
C LYS A 172 16.72 -29.18 -7.10
N GLN A 173 16.64 -30.02 -8.14
CA GLN A 173 17.12 -31.40 -8.04
C GLN A 173 18.65 -31.45 -7.95
N LEU A 174 19.34 -30.63 -8.74
CA LEU A 174 20.81 -30.68 -8.89
C LEU A 174 21.59 -29.80 -7.91
N PHE A 175 20.95 -28.82 -7.28
CA PHE A 175 21.57 -27.87 -6.35
C PHE A 175 20.86 -27.87 -5.00
N THR A 176 21.58 -27.46 -3.95
CA THR A 176 21.03 -27.38 -2.58
C THR A 176 20.16 -26.14 -2.39
N SER A 177 20.59 -24.99 -2.92
CA SER A 177 19.86 -23.72 -2.81
C SER A 177 19.71 -23.10 -4.19
N VAL A 178 18.47 -22.75 -4.55
CA VAL A 178 18.15 -22.14 -5.83
C VAL A 178 17.34 -20.88 -5.59
N GLU A 179 17.94 -19.73 -5.86
CA GLU A 179 17.33 -18.43 -5.63
C GLU A 179 17.26 -17.62 -6.92
N ALA A 180 16.07 -17.09 -7.21
CA ALA A 180 15.87 -16.22 -8.35
C ALA A 180 15.87 -14.74 -7.91
N THR A 181 16.77 -13.95 -8.49
CA THR A 181 16.93 -12.53 -8.18
C THR A 181 16.98 -11.70 -9.46
N LYS A 182 16.32 -10.54 -9.45
CA LYS A 182 16.47 -9.53 -10.51
C LYS A 182 17.30 -8.35 -9.99
N PRO A 183 18.54 -8.16 -10.47
CA PRO A 183 19.40 -7.10 -9.98
C PRO A 183 18.89 -5.71 -10.41
N PRO A 184 19.07 -4.63 -9.62
CA PRO A 184 18.62 -3.28 -9.95
C PRO A 184 19.22 -2.70 -11.25
N SER A 185 20.36 -3.23 -11.71
CA SER A 185 20.96 -2.89 -13.00
C SER A 185 20.29 -3.55 -14.20
N SER A 186 19.40 -4.51 -13.98
CA SER A 186 18.50 -5.04 -14.99
C SER A 186 17.44 -4.01 -15.39
N ARG A 187 16.94 -4.07 -16.62
CA ARG A 187 15.86 -3.18 -17.06
C ARG A 187 14.53 -3.65 -16.48
N ASN A 188 13.75 -2.73 -15.92
CA ASN A 188 12.40 -3.04 -15.43
C ASN A 188 11.51 -3.64 -16.52
N VAL A 189 11.63 -3.13 -17.75
CA VAL A 189 10.87 -3.59 -18.93
C VAL A 189 11.31 -4.97 -19.44
N SER A 190 12.51 -5.44 -19.08
CA SER A 190 12.97 -6.76 -19.52
C SER A 190 12.38 -7.87 -18.65
N ALA A 191 11.99 -8.98 -19.27
CA ALA A 191 11.54 -10.17 -18.57
C ALA A 191 12.70 -11.04 -18.03
N GLU A 192 13.94 -10.57 -18.10
CA GLU A 192 15.10 -11.29 -17.54
C GLU A 192 15.04 -11.38 -16.01
N ILE A 193 15.42 -12.56 -15.53
CA ILE A 193 15.67 -12.91 -14.13
C ILE A 193 16.97 -13.69 -14.07
N PHE A 194 17.73 -13.56 -12.99
CA PHE A 194 18.93 -14.35 -12.77
C PHE A 194 18.64 -15.39 -11.71
N VAL A 195 18.97 -16.64 -12.00
CA VAL A 195 18.85 -17.74 -11.04
C VAL A 195 20.26 -18.10 -10.58
N VAL A 196 20.45 -18.06 -9.26
CA VAL A 196 21.71 -18.39 -8.58
C VAL A 196 21.49 -19.72 -7.88
N CYS A 197 22.15 -20.74 -8.39
CA CYS A 197 22.10 -22.11 -7.89
C CYS A 197 23.40 -22.38 -7.11
N ARG A 198 23.31 -22.54 -5.78
CA ARG A 198 24.46 -22.77 -4.90
C ARG A 198 24.49 -24.23 -4.43
N GLY A 199 25.70 -24.72 -4.17
CA GLY A 199 25.93 -26.05 -3.63
C GLY A 199 25.49 -27.15 -4.59
N TYR A 200 26.23 -27.31 -5.69
CA TYR A 200 26.02 -28.41 -6.64
C TYR A 200 26.19 -29.77 -5.96
N LYS A 201 25.19 -30.65 -6.09
CA LYS A 201 25.17 -31.97 -5.43
C LYS A 201 26.08 -33.02 -6.09
N ALA A 202 26.52 -32.78 -7.33
CA ALA A 202 27.39 -33.69 -8.10
C ALA A 202 26.97 -35.19 -8.01
N PRO A 203 25.74 -35.57 -8.39
CA PRO A 203 25.29 -36.95 -8.29
C PRO A 203 26.14 -37.89 -9.16
N LYS A 204 26.57 -39.03 -8.60
CA LYS A 204 27.40 -40.03 -9.31
C LYS A 204 26.74 -40.55 -10.59
N ARG A 205 25.41 -40.66 -10.60
CA ARG A 205 24.61 -41.07 -11.76
C ARG A 205 23.50 -40.04 -11.96
N LEU A 206 23.58 -39.30 -13.06
CA LEU A 206 22.57 -38.33 -13.47
C LEU A 206 21.66 -38.96 -14.54
N ASP A 207 20.34 -38.90 -14.35
CA ASP A 207 19.40 -39.33 -15.39
C ASP A 207 19.50 -38.35 -16.58
N PRO A 208 19.81 -38.83 -17.80
CA PRO A 208 19.87 -38.00 -19.00
C PRO A 208 18.59 -37.19 -19.25
N LYS A 209 17.43 -37.67 -18.78
CA LYS A 209 16.14 -36.99 -18.93
C LYS A 209 16.10 -35.60 -18.29
N PHE A 210 16.88 -35.36 -17.23
CA PHE A 210 16.94 -34.03 -16.59
C PHE A 210 17.59 -32.97 -17.48
N LEU A 211 18.38 -33.37 -18.47
CA LEU A 211 19.14 -32.47 -19.34
C LEU A 211 18.63 -32.49 -20.79
N ASP A 212 17.56 -33.22 -21.08
CA ASP A 212 16.92 -33.26 -22.39
C ASP A 212 15.77 -32.25 -22.48
N SER A 213 15.82 -31.34 -23.44
CA SER A 213 14.82 -30.28 -23.61
C SER A 213 13.44 -30.84 -23.92
N ARG A 214 13.36 -31.95 -24.64
CA ARG A 214 12.08 -32.59 -24.99
C ARG A 214 11.33 -33.11 -23.78
N HIS A 215 12.04 -33.61 -22.77
CA HIS A 215 11.43 -34.13 -21.56
C HIS A 215 11.15 -33.02 -20.54
N VAL A 216 12.10 -32.11 -20.33
CA VAL A 216 11.97 -31.02 -19.34
C VAL A 216 10.82 -30.08 -19.69
N PHE A 217 10.61 -29.80 -20.98
CA PHE A 217 9.55 -28.91 -21.45
C PHE A 217 8.31 -29.62 -21.97
N ALA A 218 8.17 -30.94 -21.70
CA ALA A 218 6.94 -31.66 -22.00
C ALA A 218 5.78 -31.02 -21.22
N GLU A 219 4.68 -30.75 -21.91
CA GLU A 219 3.50 -30.18 -21.24
C GLU A 219 2.93 -31.23 -20.28
N LEU A 220 2.81 -30.85 -19.01
CA LEU A 220 2.07 -31.64 -18.04
C LEU A 220 0.61 -31.66 -18.49
N ALA A 221 -0.01 -32.85 -18.50
CA ALA A 221 -1.45 -32.96 -18.68
C ALA A 221 -2.12 -32.08 -17.63
N ASP A 222 -3.08 -31.25 -18.06
CA ASP A 222 -3.82 -30.40 -17.15
C ASP A 222 -4.41 -31.28 -16.03
N PRO A 223 -4.35 -30.84 -14.75
CA PRO A 223 -5.08 -31.53 -13.68
C PRO A 223 -6.53 -31.65 -14.13
N THR A 224 -7.13 -32.82 -13.88
CA THR A 224 -8.49 -33.22 -14.29
C THR A 224 -9.36 -31.98 -14.55
N PRO A 225 -9.77 -31.72 -15.81
CA PRO A 225 -10.44 -30.48 -16.15
C PRO A 225 -11.61 -30.29 -15.19
N ASN A 226 -11.75 -29.08 -14.62
CA ASN A 226 -12.89 -28.75 -13.78
C ASN A 226 -14.16 -28.79 -14.67
N ASN A 227 -14.75 -29.97 -14.77
CA ASN A 227 -15.87 -30.25 -15.65
C ASN A 227 -17.13 -29.52 -15.18
N GLU A 228 -17.24 -29.22 -13.88
CA GLU A 228 -18.31 -28.38 -13.32
C GLU A 228 -18.28 -26.96 -13.92
N ALA A 229 -17.10 -26.35 -14.03
CA ALA A 229 -16.96 -25.04 -14.66
C ALA A 229 -17.30 -25.08 -16.15
N LYS A 230 -16.94 -26.17 -16.86
CA LYS A 230 -17.31 -26.35 -18.28
C LYS A 230 -18.82 -26.49 -18.50
N VAL A 231 -19.51 -27.18 -17.59
CA VAL A 231 -20.95 -27.48 -17.70
C VAL A 231 -21.81 -26.31 -17.21
N PHE A 232 -21.49 -25.72 -16.06
CA PHE A 232 -22.36 -24.72 -15.43
C PHE A 232 -22.00 -23.27 -15.77
N ASN A 233 -20.74 -22.99 -16.12
CA ASN A 233 -20.24 -21.65 -16.45
C ASN A 233 -19.32 -21.68 -17.69
N PRO A 234 -19.83 -21.98 -18.89
CA PRO A 234 -19.00 -22.04 -20.09
C PRO A 234 -18.40 -20.66 -20.40
N GLU A 235 -17.11 -20.48 -20.11
CA GLU A 235 -16.37 -19.29 -20.53
C GLU A 235 -16.42 -19.19 -22.07
N LYS A 236 -16.91 -18.07 -22.62
CA LYS A 236 -16.86 -17.77 -24.07
C LYS A 236 -15.41 -17.58 -24.53
N LYS A 237 -14.62 -18.65 -24.58
CA LYS A 237 -13.27 -18.63 -25.13
C LYS A 237 -13.33 -18.70 -26.65
N ARG A 238 -12.53 -17.88 -27.34
CA ARG A 238 -12.26 -18.07 -28.77
C ARG A 238 -11.69 -19.47 -28.97
N ARG A 239 -12.34 -20.29 -29.80
CA ARG A 239 -11.90 -21.65 -30.14
C ARG A 239 -10.41 -21.62 -30.52
N LYS A 240 -9.56 -22.21 -29.68
CA LYS A 240 -8.24 -22.65 -30.11
C LYS A 240 -8.46 -23.94 -30.88
N ARG A 241 -7.85 -24.06 -32.06
CA ARG A 241 -7.82 -25.33 -32.80
C ARG A 241 -6.86 -26.23 -32.06
N GLU A 242 -7.37 -27.09 -31.20
CA GLU A 242 -6.60 -28.22 -30.68
C GLU A 242 -6.59 -29.32 -31.76
N GLY A 243 -5.50 -30.08 -31.81
CA GLY A 243 -5.40 -31.26 -32.67
C GLY A 243 -6.36 -32.35 -32.20
N TYR A 244 -6.59 -33.36 -33.04
CA TYR A 244 -7.36 -34.54 -32.66
C TYR A 244 -6.66 -35.29 -31.52
N GLU A 245 -7.43 -35.83 -30.58
CA GLU A 245 -6.92 -36.80 -29.61
C GLU A 245 -6.40 -38.03 -30.37
N GLU A 246 -5.31 -38.62 -29.88
CA GLU A 246 -4.62 -39.72 -30.56
C GLU A 246 -5.55 -40.96 -30.59
N GLY A 247 -6.12 -41.26 -31.77
CA GLY A 247 -7.05 -42.38 -31.98
C GLY A 247 -8.53 -42.01 -32.14
N ASP A 248 -8.91 -40.73 -31.98
CA ASP A 248 -10.29 -40.28 -32.20
C ASP A 248 -10.33 -39.17 -33.27
N TYR A 249 -10.74 -39.56 -34.49
CA TYR A 249 -10.84 -38.65 -35.63
C TYR A 249 -12.13 -37.79 -35.59
N THR A 250 -13.02 -38.03 -34.62
CA THR A 250 -14.31 -37.35 -34.54
C THR A 250 -14.32 -36.30 -33.44
N GLN A 251 -14.65 -35.05 -33.79
CA GLN A 251 -14.85 -33.98 -32.80
C GLN A 251 -16.20 -34.11 -32.07
N HIS A 252 -17.08 -34.98 -32.54
CA HIS A 252 -18.42 -35.20 -32.00
C HIS A 252 -18.45 -36.50 -31.22
N LYS A 253 -18.28 -36.39 -29.90
CA LYS A 253 -18.29 -37.55 -28.98
C LYS A 253 -19.75 -37.91 -28.63
N GLU A 254 -20.15 -39.13 -28.97
CA GLU A 254 -21.44 -39.72 -28.60
C GLU A 254 -21.24 -40.78 -27.51
N ILE A 255 -22.17 -40.84 -26.55
CA ILE A 255 -22.18 -41.84 -25.49
C ILE A 255 -23.60 -42.35 -25.27
N SER A 256 -23.74 -43.61 -24.87
CA SER A 256 -25.06 -44.17 -24.58
C SER A 256 -25.65 -43.57 -23.31
N VAL A 257 -26.98 -43.40 -23.30
CA VAL A 257 -27.71 -42.94 -22.11
C VAL A 257 -27.53 -43.89 -20.93
N THR A 258 -27.44 -45.20 -21.18
CA THR A 258 -27.20 -46.23 -20.15
C THR A 258 -25.88 -46.00 -19.43
N GLU A 259 -24.82 -45.67 -20.18
CA GLU A 259 -23.51 -45.38 -19.60
C GLU A 259 -23.55 -44.10 -18.76
N PHE A 260 -24.24 -43.05 -19.21
CA PHE A 260 -24.47 -41.84 -18.42
C PHE A 260 -25.21 -42.10 -17.09
N ILE A 261 -26.17 -43.02 -17.07
CA ILE A 261 -26.90 -43.40 -15.84
C ILE A 261 -25.99 -44.16 -14.88
N ASN A 262 -25.20 -45.11 -15.40
CA ASN A 262 -24.38 -46.03 -14.60
C ASN A 262 -23.08 -45.42 -14.06
N THR A 263 -22.57 -44.37 -14.68
CA THR A 263 -21.31 -43.73 -14.26
C THR A 263 -21.36 -43.07 -12.89
N THR A 264 -20.22 -43.00 -12.21
CA THR A 264 -20.07 -42.36 -10.90
C THR A 264 -20.01 -40.83 -11.00
N ASP A 265 -19.37 -40.29 -12.05
CA ASP A 265 -19.26 -38.86 -12.33
C ASP A 265 -20.06 -38.46 -13.59
N PRO A 266 -21.35 -38.08 -13.45
CA PRO A 266 -22.17 -37.64 -14.57
C PRO A 266 -21.76 -36.27 -15.13
N ILE A 267 -21.09 -35.43 -14.33
CA ILE A 267 -20.72 -34.07 -14.74
C ILE A 267 -19.55 -34.11 -15.72
N ALA A 268 -18.61 -35.05 -15.52
CA ALA A 268 -17.56 -35.30 -16.50
C ALA A 268 -18.13 -35.64 -17.89
N ILE A 269 -19.15 -36.50 -17.95
CA ILE A 269 -19.79 -36.89 -19.22
C ILE A 269 -20.49 -35.72 -19.88
N LEU A 270 -21.28 -34.95 -19.11
CA LEU A 270 -21.98 -33.77 -19.65
C LEU A 270 -20.99 -32.71 -20.15
N GLY A 271 -19.78 -32.65 -19.60
CA GLY A 271 -18.73 -31.71 -20.04
C GLY A 271 -17.91 -32.17 -21.24
N SER A 272 -17.68 -33.48 -21.40
CA SER A 272 -16.82 -34.06 -22.44
C SER A 272 -17.59 -34.49 -23.70
N TYR A 273 -18.83 -34.97 -23.57
CA TYR A 273 -19.63 -35.50 -24.67
C TYR A 273 -20.56 -34.44 -25.29
N HIS A 274 -21.06 -34.73 -26.49
CA HIS A 274 -21.92 -33.84 -27.28
C HIS A 274 -23.36 -34.33 -27.35
N LYS A 275 -23.56 -35.65 -27.39
CA LYS A 275 -24.87 -36.28 -27.53
C LYS A 275 -24.97 -37.53 -26.68
N LEU A 276 -26.09 -37.67 -25.99
CA LEU A 276 -26.49 -38.90 -25.32
C LEU A 276 -27.41 -39.68 -26.28
N SER A 277 -26.92 -40.80 -26.81
CA SER A 277 -27.67 -41.61 -27.77
C SER A 277 -28.61 -42.58 -27.05
N PHE A 278 -29.85 -42.64 -27.53
CA PHE A 278 -30.85 -43.65 -27.16
C PHE A 278 -30.85 -44.85 -28.14
N GLN A 279 -29.86 -44.93 -29.04
CA GLN A 279 -29.82 -45.97 -30.06
C GLN A 279 -29.47 -47.33 -29.44
N GLN A 280 -30.27 -48.35 -29.76
CA GLN A 280 -30.12 -49.70 -29.24
C GLN A 280 -29.11 -50.49 -30.09
N LEU A 281 -28.12 -51.13 -29.45
CA LEU A 281 -27.29 -52.13 -30.11
C LEU A 281 -28.12 -53.41 -30.38
N PRO A 282 -27.83 -54.19 -31.44
CA PRO A 282 -28.66 -55.34 -31.85
C PRO A 282 -28.89 -56.42 -30.77
N ASN A 283 -28.01 -56.48 -29.77
CA ASN A 283 -28.18 -57.31 -28.58
C ASN A 283 -28.81 -56.44 -27.48
N GLY A 284 -30.13 -56.31 -27.54
CA GLY A 284 -30.90 -55.30 -26.82
C GLY A 284 -30.78 -55.37 -25.29
N ASP A 285 -30.29 -54.27 -24.71
CA ASP A 285 -30.28 -54.05 -23.27
C ASP A 285 -31.71 -53.69 -22.81
N LEU A 286 -32.33 -54.52 -21.96
CA LEU A 286 -33.71 -54.34 -21.45
C LEU A 286 -33.90 -52.99 -20.74
N ALA A 287 -32.79 -52.40 -20.27
CA ALA A 287 -32.73 -51.09 -19.64
C ALA A 287 -33.09 -49.92 -20.57
N LEU A 288 -32.77 -49.97 -21.87
CA LEU A 288 -33.07 -48.87 -22.80
C LEU A 288 -34.56 -48.83 -23.19
N ALA A 289 -35.17 -50.00 -23.41
CA ALA A 289 -36.59 -50.11 -23.75
C ALA A 289 -37.50 -49.68 -22.59
N THR A 290 -37.05 -49.87 -21.35
CA THR A 290 -37.75 -49.42 -20.14
C THR A 290 -37.60 -47.92 -19.90
N LEU A 291 -36.44 -47.34 -20.26
CA LEU A 291 -36.23 -45.88 -20.25
C LEU A 291 -37.13 -45.13 -21.23
N GLU A 292 -37.42 -45.71 -22.39
CA GLU A 292 -38.27 -45.11 -23.43
C GLU A 292 -39.76 -45.05 -23.02
N ARG A 293 -40.20 -46.01 -22.18
CA ARG A 293 -41.58 -46.10 -21.68
C ARG A 293 -41.78 -45.37 -20.33
N LEU A 294 -40.72 -44.83 -19.74
CA LEU A 294 -40.79 -44.14 -18.46
C LEU A 294 -41.47 -42.77 -18.61
N GLU A 295 -42.50 -42.50 -17.78
CA GLU A 295 -43.23 -41.22 -17.79
C GLU A 295 -42.34 -40.01 -17.46
N ASP A 296 -41.24 -40.21 -16.73
CA ASP A 296 -40.28 -39.13 -16.42
C ASP A 296 -39.39 -38.75 -17.61
N THR A 297 -39.30 -39.57 -18.66
CA THR A 297 -38.50 -39.27 -19.85
C THR A 297 -39.32 -38.42 -20.82
N THR A 298 -39.51 -37.15 -20.46
CA THR A 298 -40.28 -36.20 -21.28
C THR A 298 -39.60 -35.91 -22.62
N ASN A 299 -40.38 -35.43 -23.59
CA ASN A 299 -39.84 -35.00 -24.89
C ASN A 299 -38.76 -33.91 -24.73
N GLU A 300 -38.87 -33.05 -23.72
CA GLU A 300 -37.86 -32.04 -23.40
C GLU A 300 -36.50 -32.67 -23.02
N ILE A 301 -36.51 -33.74 -22.23
CA ILE A 301 -35.29 -34.46 -21.84
C ILE A 301 -34.64 -35.12 -23.07
N ARG A 302 -35.44 -35.68 -23.98
CA ARG A 302 -34.93 -36.26 -25.23
C ARG A 302 -34.24 -35.20 -26.08
N THR A 303 -34.86 -34.02 -26.26
CA THR A 303 -34.24 -32.89 -26.97
C THR A 303 -32.99 -32.39 -26.26
N CYS A 304 -32.96 -32.39 -24.92
CA CYS A 304 -31.76 -32.02 -24.17
C CYS A 304 -30.60 -33.00 -24.42
N CYS A 305 -30.89 -34.30 -24.55
CA CYS A 305 -29.89 -35.33 -24.80
C CYS A 305 -29.30 -35.31 -26.24
N GLU A 306 -29.99 -34.69 -27.20
CA GLU A 306 -29.52 -34.61 -28.59
C GLU A 306 -28.31 -33.68 -28.77
N ASP A 307 -28.30 -32.54 -28.08
CA ASP A 307 -27.18 -31.58 -28.10
C ASP A 307 -26.91 -30.98 -26.71
N LEU A 308 -25.95 -31.58 -26.01
CA LEU A 308 -25.52 -31.15 -24.69
C LEU A 308 -24.84 -29.78 -24.69
N ARG A 309 -24.31 -29.30 -25.83
CA ARG A 309 -23.53 -28.04 -25.89
C ARG A 309 -24.42 -26.79 -25.95
N VAL A 310 -25.71 -26.96 -26.26
CA VAL A 310 -26.70 -25.87 -26.32
C VAL A 310 -27.35 -25.64 -24.94
N LEU A 311 -27.23 -26.61 -24.04
CA LEU A 311 -27.89 -26.58 -22.73
C LEU A 311 -27.30 -25.52 -21.79
N GLY A 312 -28.18 -24.93 -20.98
CA GLY A 312 -27.81 -24.06 -19.87
C GLY A 312 -27.83 -24.78 -18.52
N LYS A 313 -27.54 -24.03 -17.45
CA LYS A 313 -27.49 -24.54 -16.07
C LYS A 313 -28.84 -25.09 -15.59
N LYS A 314 -29.98 -24.66 -16.16
CA LYS A 314 -31.31 -25.15 -15.77
C LYS A 314 -31.55 -26.53 -16.37
N GLU A 315 -31.21 -26.69 -17.65
CA GLU A 315 -31.37 -27.91 -18.43
C GLU A 315 -30.44 -29.02 -17.93
N PHE A 316 -29.17 -28.70 -17.63
CA PHE A 316 -28.26 -29.66 -16.99
C PHE A 316 -28.74 -30.13 -15.61
N ARG A 317 -29.32 -29.22 -14.80
CA ARG A 317 -29.93 -29.62 -13.51
C ARG A 317 -31.13 -30.54 -13.73
N ASN A 318 -31.94 -30.28 -14.76
CA ASN A 318 -33.05 -31.16 -15.11
C ASN A 318 -32.57 -32.55 -15.55
N LEU A 319 -31.51 -32.64 -16.36
CA LEU A 319 -30.89 -33.92 -16.74
C LEU A 319 -30.33 -34.70 -15.53
N LEU A 320 -29.68 -34.01 -14.59
CA LEU A 320 -29.17 -34.65 -13.37
C LEU A 320 -30.30 -35.13 -12.45
N LYS A 321 -31.38 -34.34 -12.29
CA LYS A 321 -32.58 -34.74 -11.55
C LYS A 321 -33.28 -35.94 -12.21
N TRP A 322 -33.43 -35.91 -13.54
CA TRP A 322 -33.96 -37.04 -14.30
C TRP A 322 -33.10 -38.29 -14.11
N ARG A 323 -31.77 -38.19 -14.19
CA ARG A 323 -30.87 -39.31 -13.91
C ARG A 323 -31.08 -39.90 -12.52
N LEU A 324 -31.25 -39.07 -11.48
CA LEU A 324 -31.48 -39.57 -10.11
C LEU A 324 -32.80 -40.35 -10.02
N LYS A 325 -33.90 -39.81 -10.57
CA LYS A 325 -35.19 -40.50 -10.63
C LYS A 325 -35.12 -41.83 -11.37
N VAL A 326 -34.37 -41.84 -12.48
CA VAL A 326 -34.12 -43.05 -13.26
C VAL A 326 -33.34 -44.06 -12.43
N ARG A 327 -32.22 -43.68 -11.80
CA ARG A 327 -31.42 -44.59 -10.96
C ARG A 327 -32.22 -45.16 -9.79
N GLU A 328 -33.13 -44.39 -9.21
CA GLU A 328 -34.04 -44.84 -8.17
C GLU A 328 -34.99 -45.93 -8.68
N LYS A 329 -35.62 -45.71 -9.83
CA LYS A 329 -36.53 -46.67 -10.48
C LYS A 329 -35.85 -47.96 -10.91
N PHE A 330 -34.58 -47.91 -11.30
CA PHE A 330 -33.77 -49.08 -11.64
C PHE A 330 -33.06 -49.71 -10.43
N GLY A 331 -33.28 -49.22 -9.20
CA GLY A 331 -32.69 -49.79 -7.99
C GLY A 331 -31.17 -49.60 -7.85
N LEU A 332 -30.55 -48.74 -8.67
CA LEU A 332 -29.11 -48.39 -8.59
C LEU A 332 -28.84 -47.24 -7.61
N SER A 333 -29.81 -46.96 -6.73
CA SER A 333 -29.69 -46.03 -5.61
C SER A 333 -28.69 -46.59 -4.61
N SER A 334 -27.54 -45.94 -4.48
CA SER A 334 -26.59 -46.22 -3.40
C SER A 334 -27.11 -45.60 -2.09
N LYS A 335 -28.22 -46.11 -1.56
CA LYS A 335 -28.49 -45.96 -0.13
C LYS A 335 -27.53 -46.90 0.58
N LYS A 336 -26.50 -46.33 1.20
CA LYS A 336 -25.67 -47.01 2.20
C LYS A 336 -26.62 -47.35 3.36
N LYS A 337 -27.28 -48.52 3.31
CA LYS A 337 -27.97 -49.10 4.46
C LYS A 337 -26.89 -49.43 5.49
N LYS A 338 -26.89 -48.73 6.63
CA LYS A 338 -26.39 -49.30 7.87
C LYS A 338 -27.45 -50.33 8.30
N ASP A 339 -27.02 -51.56 8.50
CA ASP A 339 -27.85 -52.66 8.97
C ASP A 339 -28.33 -52.36 10.41
N GLU A 340 -29.65 -52.36 10.61
CA GLU A 340 -30.28 -52.70 11.88
C GLU A 340 -31.32 -53.78 11.57
N ASN A 341 -31.08 -54.98 12.12
CA ASN A 341 -32.00 -56.10 12.13
C ASN A 341 -33.06 -55.87 13.23
N GLU A 342 -34.33 -56.17 12.88
CA GLU A 342 -35.38 -56.92 13.61
C GLU A 342 -35.38 -56.86 15.15
N GLU A 343 -36.48 -56.65 15.89
CA GLU A 343 -37.92 -56.83 15.64
C GLU A 343 -38.71 -56.28 16.86
N SER A 344 -40.03 -56.10 16.66
CA SER A 344 -41.14 -56.02 17.63
C SER A 344 -41.52 -54.68 18.29
N GLU A 345 -42.83 -54.40 18.13
CA GLU A 345 -43.64 -53.36 18.76
C GLU A 345 -43.62 -53.46 20.29
N GLU A 346 -43.40 -52.34 20.98
CA GLU A 346 -44.14 -51.99 22.18
C GLU A 346 -44.06 -50.48 22.42
N VAL A 347 -45.21 -49.89 22.70
CA VAL A 347 -45.40 -48.47 23.01
C VAL A 347 -44.71 -48.16 24.34
N ALA A 348 -43.72 -47.30 24.34
CA ALA A 348 -43.13 -46.75 25.56
C ALA A 348 -42.78 -45.27 25.38
N ASP A 349 -43.10 -44.51 26.43
CA ASP A 349 -43.21 -43.06 26.51
C ASP A 349 -41.97 -42.26 26.11
N VAL A 350 -42.25 -41.07 25.61
CA VAL A 350 -41.32 -39.97 25.33
C VAL A 350 -40.52 -39.61 26.59
N ALA A 351 -39.19 -39.79 26.52
CA ALA A 351 -38.24 -39.06 27.36
C ALA A 351 -37.61 -37.91 26.54
N PRO A 352 -37.49 -36.70 27.09
CA PRO A 352 -36.88 -35.58 26.39
C PRO A 352 -35.36 -35.79 26.23
N MET A 353 -34.84 -35.31 25.09
CA MET A 353 -33.42 -35.33 24.69
C MET A 353 -32.45 -34.96 25.83
N ASP A 354 -31.33 -35.70 25.88
CA ASP A 354 -30.16 -35.42 26.70
C ASP A 354 -29.62 -33.99 26.45
N ASP A 355 -29.74 -33.13 27.46
CA ASP A 355 -29.12 -31.79 27.51
C ASP A 355 -27.60 -31.84 27.25
N GLU A 356 -26.94 -32.98 27.52
CA GLU A 356 -25.50 -33.16 27.38
C GLU A 356 -25.04 -33.20 25.90
N LEU A 357 -25.88 -33.73 25.00
CA LEU A 357 -25.61 -33.79 23.56
C LEU A 357 -25.79 -32.41 22.90
N ALA A 358 -26.78 -31.65 23.36
CA ALA A 358 -27.00 -30.27 22.91
C ALA A 358 -25.83 -29.35 23.34
N ILE A 359 -25.33 -29.51 24.56
CA ILE A 359 -24.17 -28.77 25.08
C ILE A 359 -22.89 -29.12 24.30
N GLN A 360 -22.68 -30.40 23.94
CA GLN A 360 -21.54 -30.79 23.11
C GLN A 360 -21.61 -30.22 21.69
N GLU A 361 -22.80 -30.21 21.08
CA GLU A 361 -22.99 -29.63 19.75
C GLU A 361 -22.78 -28.11 19.75
N GLU A 362 -23.23 -27.42 20.80
CA GLU A 362 -23.02 -25.98 20.99
C GLU A 362 -21.54 -25.62 21.22
N LEU A 363 -20.82 -26.41 22.02
CA LEU A 363 -19.36 -26.29 22.21
C LEU A 363 -18.59 -26.51 20.91
N GLN A 364 -19.05 -27.43 20.06
CA GLN A 364 -18.42 -27.71 18.78
C GLN A 364 -18.66 -26.58 17.76
N ARG A 365 -19.87 -26.00 17.74
CA ARG A 365 -20.19 -24.82 16.93
C ARG A 365 -19.39 -23.58 17.35
N LEU A 366 -19.18 -23.37 18.65
CA LEU A 366 -18.33 -22.29 19.16
C LEU A 366 -16.86 -22.45 18.73
N ARG A 367 -16.31 -23.66 18.80
CA ARG A 367 -14.95 -23.96 18.32
C ARG A 367 -14.79 -23.77 16.81
N ASP A 368 -15.80 -24.14 16.04
CA ASP A 368 -15.77 -23.98 14.57
C ASP A 368 -15.88 -22.50 14.18
N ASN A 369 -16.67 -21.71 14.91
CA ASN A 369 -16.74 -20.25 14.74
C ASN A 369 -15.40 -19.56 15.10
N GLU A 370 -14.77 -19.91 16.22
CA GLU A 370 -13.44 -19.37 16.56
C GLU A 370 -12.38 -19.71 15.50
N ASN A 371 -12.38 -20.94 14.99
CA ASN A 371 -11.45 -21.37 13.94
C ASN A 371 -11.70 -20.62 12.62
N ALA A 372 -12.96 -20.34 12.29
CA ALA A 372 -13.32 -19.53 11.13
C ALA A 372 -12.86 -18.07 11.28
N GLU A 373 -13.00 -17.48 12.47
CA GLU A 373 -12.51 -16.14 12.79
C GLU A 373 -10.98 -16.04 12.71
N LYS A 374 -10.25 -16.96 13.35
CA LYS A 374 -8.78 -17.04 13.27
C LYS A 374 -8.29 -17.18 11.83
N LYS A 375 -9.01 -17.94 10.98
CA LYS A 375 -8.69 -18.08 9.55
C LYS A 375 -8.95 -16.80 8.76
N LYS A 376 -10.03 -16.07 9.07
CA LYS A 376 -10.38 -14.77 8.47
C LYS A 376 -9.38 -13.69 8.85
N GLU A 377 -8.95 -13.68 10.10
CA GLU A 377 -7.93 -12.76 10.62
C GLU A 377 -6.56 -13.00 9.96
N ARG A 378 -6.12 -14.26 9.89
CA ARG A 378 -4.90 -14.65 9.16
C ARG A 378 -4.94 -14.25 7.68
N ARG A 379 -6.12 -14.31 7.04
CA ARG A 379 -6.30 -13.86 5.65
C ARG A 379 -6.18 -12.34 5.53
N LYS A 380 -6.76 -11.59 6.47
CA LYS A 380 -6.71 -10.11 6.54
C LYS A 380 -5.29 -9.62 6.81
N GLU A 381 -4.55 -10.29 7.69
CA GLU A 381 -3.15 -9.99 8.00
C GLU A 381 -2.23 -10.26 6.81
N ASN A 382 -2.41 -11.40 6.13
CA ASN A 382 -1.68 -11.71 4.90
C ASN A 382 -1.99 -10.73 3.75
N GLU A 383 -3.23 -10.25 3.64
CA GLU A 383 -3.59 -9.21 2.67
C GLU A 383 -2.95 -7.87 3.01
N ARG A 384 -2.85 -7.51 4.30
CA ARG A 384 -2.14 -6.32 4.78
C ARG A 384 -0.65 -6.40 4.48
N LYS A 385 0.01 -7.51 4.82
CA LYS A 385 1.41 -7.82 4.47
C LYS A 385 1.65 -7.71 2.96
N ARG A 386 0.75 -8.27 2.14
CA ARG A 386 0.83 -8.19 0.67
C ARG A 386 0.67 -6.75 0.16
N LYS A 387 -0.25 -5.96 0.72
CA LYS A 387 -0.44 -4.54 0.38
C LYS A 387 0.76 -3.69 0.77
N ASP A 388 1.39 -3.98 1.90
CA ASP A 388 2.59 -3.26 2.36
C ASP A 388 3.83 -3.62 1.53
N ILE A 389 4.00 -4.89 1.15
CA ILE A 389 5.02 -5.32 0.17
C ILE A 389 4.83 -4.60 -1.17
N VAL A 390 3.59 -4.50 -1.66
CA VAL A 390 3.28 -3.76 -2.91
C VAL A 390 3.56 -2.26 -2.75
N ARG A 391 3.25 -1.66 -1.60
CA ARG A 391 3.54 -0.24 -1.30
C ARG A 391 5.04 0.03 -1.28
N MET A 392 5.82 -0.86 -0.67
CA MET A 392 7.29 -0.83 -0.67
C MET A 392 7.87 -1.01 -2.08
N GLN A 393 7.36 -1.97 -2.85
CA GLN A 393 7.80 -2.23 -4.22
C GLN A 393 7.52 -1.03 -5.15
N MET A 394 6.42 -0.32 -4.91
CA MET A 394 6.03 0.91 -5.61
C MET A 394 6.73 2.17 -5.08
N HIS A 395 7.72 2.04 -4.18
CA HIS A 395 8.49 3.15 -3.59
C HIS A 395 7.62 4.25 -2.95
N MET A 396 6.45 3.87 -2.43
CA MET A 396 5.55 4.75 -1.68
C MET A 396 5.88 4.70 -0.18
N ILE A 397 7.14 4.96 0.18
CA ILE A 397 7.60 4.93 1.57
C ILE A 397 7.49 6.34 2.17
N THR A 398 6.66 6.50 3.20
CA THR A 398 6.65 7.69 4.06
C THR A 398 7.69 7.53 5.18
N PRO A 399 8.52 8.55 5.47
CA PRO A 399 9.58 8.46 6.49
C PRO A 399 9.15 8.24 7.96
N THR A 400 7.86 7.98 8.22
CA THR A 400 7.32 7.66 9.55
C THR A 400 7.30 6.16 9.84
N ASP A 401 7.44 5.32 8.81
CA ASP A 401 7.27 3.86 8.94
C ASP A 401 8.58 3.11 9.25
N ILE A 402 9.71 3.83 9.23
CA ILE A 402 11.06 3.30 9.53
C ILE A 402 11.20 2.87 11.00
N GLY A 403 10.35 3.37 11.89
CA GLY A 403 10.42 3.06 13.33
C GLY A 403 9.78 1.73 13.74
N MET A 404 8.92 1.15 12.91
CA MET A 404 8.23 -0.13 13.22
C MET A 404 8.83 -1.32 12.47
N GLU A 405 9.72 -1.08 11.50
CA GLU A 405 10.28 -2.13 10.64
C GLU A 405 11.61 -2.72 11.16
N GLN A 406 12.14 -2.20 12.27
CA GLN A 406 13.30 -2.77 12.96
C GLN A 406 12.89 -3.76 14.06
N ALA A 407 11.85 -4.54 13.78
CA ALA A 407 11.42 -5.69 14.58
C ALA A 407 11.19 -6.84 13.60
N GLY A 408 12.29 -7.43 13.14
CA GLY A 408 12.29 -8.59 12.27
C GLY A 408 13.52 -9.44 12.55
N ILE A 409 13.28 -10.61 13.16
CA ILE A 409 14.11 -11.81 13.25
C ILE A 409 15.59 -11.55 13.63
N GLY A 410 15.87 -11.61 14.93
CA GLY A 410 17.22 -11.83 15.45
C GLY A 410 18.08 -10.60 15.74
N GLY A 411 17.48 -9.48 16.18
CA GLY A 411 18.25 -8.32 16.63
C GLY A 411 17.64 -7.73 17.89
N GLU A 412 18.35 -7.85 19.00
CA GLU A 412 18.03 -7.23 20.28
C GLU A 412 17.77 -5.72 20.11
N SER A 413 16.62 -5.28 20.60
CA SER A 413 16.31 -3.87 20.74
C SER A 413 17.13 -3.30 21.90
N MET A 414 18.05 -2.38 21.61
CA MET A 414 18.90 -1.67 22.59
C MET A 414 18.14 -0.82 23.64
N PHE A 415 16.82 -0.87 23.70
CA PHE A 415 16.03 -0.27 24.77
C PHE A 415 14.87 -1.20 25.17
N GLY A 416 15.22 -2.27 25.86
CA GLY A 416 14.26 -3.18 26.49
C GLY A 416 13.86 -2.71 27.89
N ILE A 417 12.88 -1.82 27.99
CA ILE A 417 12.19 -1.53 29.27
C ILE A 417 11.44 -2.78 29.81
N LYS A 418 11.22 -3.80 28.96
CA LYS A 418 10.57 -5.06 29.34
C LYS A 418 11.41 -5.97 30.27
N VAL A 419 12.74 -5.85 30.29
CA VAL A 419 13.58 -6.69 31.18
C VAL A 419 13.56 -6.15 32.62
N VAL A 420 13.43 -4.83 32.79
CA VAL A 420 13.49 -4.17 34.11
C VAL A 420 12.24 -4.41 34.96
N ASN A 421 11.10 -4.69 34.33
CA ASN A 421 9.83 -4.92 35.04
C ASN A 421 9.56 -6.38 35.40
N ARG A 422 10.31 -7.35 34.83
CA ARG A 422 10.08 -8.78 35.09
C ARG A 422 10.67 -9.25 36.43
N GLU A 423 11.55 -8.47 37.05
CA GLU A 423 12.25 -8.82 38.29
C GLU A 423 12.06 -7.80 39.44
N GLY A 424 11.11 -6.87 39.33
CA GLY A 424 10.87 -5.88 40.40
C GLY A 424 12.04 -4.91 40.65
N ALA A 425 12.92 -4.73 39.67
CA ALA A 425 14.11 -3.88 39.77
C ALA A 425 13.84 -2.37 39.56
N GLY A 426 12.60 -1.98 39.28
CA GLY A 426 12.21 -0.59 39.05
C GLY A 426 12.45 0.33 40.26
N ASP A 427 12.17 -0.15 41.48
CA ASP A 427 12.32 0.64 42.70
C ASP A 427 13.78 0.84 43.13
N LYS A 428 14.66 -0.13 42.80
CA LYS A 428 16.09 -0.06 43.14
C LYS A 428 16.91 0.84 42.21
N ILE A 429 16.43 1.03 40.98
CA ILE A 429 17.03 1.97 40.02
C ILE A 429 16.61 3.42 40.34
N ALA A 430 15.42 3.62 40.92
CA ALA A 430 14.98 4.93 41.40
C ALA A 430 15.82 5.44 42.59
N SER A 431 16.42 4.54 43.39
CA SER A 431 17.35 4.88 44.48
C SER A 431 18.82 5.05 44.06
N GLY A 432 19.15 4.84 42.79
CA GLY A 432 20.46 5.23 42.22
C GLY A 432 21.63 4.28 42.46
N GLU A 433 21.39 3.00 42.73
CA GLU A 433 22.45 1.99 42.90
C GLU A 433 22.65 1.16 41.62
N MET A 434 23.91 0.92 41.21
CA MET A 434 24.23 0.16 39.99
C MET A 434 24.46 -1.32 40.30
N VAL A 435 23.86 -2.22 39.51
CA VAL A 435 24.04 -3.68 39.59
C VAL A 435 24.72 -4.17 38.31
N GLU A 436 25.82 -4.91 38.44
CA GLU A 436 26.49 -5.64 37.35
C GLU A 436 25.83 -7.01 37.15
N SER A 437 25.58 -7.39 35.90
CA SER A 437 25.02 -8.70 35.55
C SER A 437 26.10 -9.57 34.90
N GLU A 438 26.48 -10.65 35.58
CA GLU A 438 27.23 -11.78 35.00
C GLU A 438 26.29 -12.68 34.18
N SER A 439 26.85 -13.29 33.14
CA SER A 439 26.18 -14.18 32.19
C SER A 439 26.14 -15.62 32.69
N GLU A 440 24.95 -16.21 32.76
CA GLU A 440 24.78 -17.67 32.81
C GLU A 440 23.89 -18.14 31.66
N GLU A 441 24.32 -19.26 31.08
CA GLU A 441 23.68 -20.00 30.00
C GLU A 441 22.57 -20.93 30.55
N ASP A 442 21.67 -21.28 29.63
CA ASP A 442 20.96 -22.56 29.51
C ASP A 442 19.44 -22.68 29.79
N GLU A 443 18.87 -23.47 28.87
CA GLU A 443 17.68 -24.33 28.92
C GLU A 443 16.31 -23.86 28.36
N ASP A 444 15.98 -24.45 27.21
CA ASP A 444 14.68 -24.54 26.56
C ASP A 444 13.66 -25.30 27.43
N GLY A 445 12.52 -24.67 27.71
CA GLY A 445 11.30 -25.29 28.27
C GLY A 445 10.03 -24.66 27.68
N PRO A 446 8.96 -25.42 27.42
CA PRO A 446 7.81 -24.94 26.65
C PRO A 446 6.92 -24.00 27.48
N SER A 447 6.54 -22.90 26.83
CA SER A 447 5.65 -21.83 27.31
C SER A 447 4.32 -22.35 27.85
N SER A 448 4.02 -22.04 29.11
CA SER A 448 2.71 -22.14 29.74
C SER A 448 1.77 -21.04 29.22
N ASP A 449 0.48 -21.35 29.20
CA ASP A 449 -0.63 -20.48 28.81
C ASP A 449 -0.60 -19.10 29.49
N GLU A 450 -0.67 -18.03 28.69
CA GLU A 450 -0.87 -16.65 29.13
C GLU A 450 -2.38 -16.37 29.17
N GLU A 451 -2.90 -15.98 30.34
CA GLU A 451 -4.27 -15.48 30.46
C GLU A 451 -4.43 -14.09 29.80
N PRO A 452 -5.58 -13.79 29.19
CA PRO A 452 -5.83 -12.54 28.49
C PRO A 452 -6.03 -11.36 29.47
N ASP A 453 -5.35 -10.26 29.21
CA ASP A 453 -5.32 -9.03 30.02
C ASP A 453 -6.59 -8.20 29.73
N GLU A 454 -7.58 -8.22 30.64
CA GLU A 454 -8.92 -7.63 30.45
C GLU A 454 -8.90 -6.11 30.16
N GLU A 455 -7.84 -5.40 30.53
CA GLU A 455 -7.66 -3.96 30.25
C GLU A 455 -7.32 -3.67 28.77
N GLU A 456 -6.61 -4.57 28.09
CA GLU A 456 -6.25 -4.42 26.67
C GLU A 456 -7.48 -4.58 25.78
N ASP A 457 -8.31 -5.57 26.08
CA ASP A 457 -9.59 -5.81 25.40
C ASP A 457 -10.58 -4.65 25.57
N GLN A 458 -10.60 -4.03 26.76
CA GLN A 458 -11.48 -2.90 27.03
C GLN A 458 -11.05 -1.66 26.23
N LEU A 459 -9.74 -1.43 26.10
CA LEU A 459 -9.17 -0.35 25.29
C LEU A 459 -9.35 -0.59 23.79
N GLU A 460 -9.25 -1.84 23.30
CA GLU A 460 -9.54 -2.17 21.91
C GLU A 460 -11.00 -1.95 21.55
N ARG A 461 -11.93 -2.38 22.41
CA ARG A 461 -13.37 -2.11 22.21
C ARG A 461 -13.67 -0.61 22.18
N GLU A 462 -13.01 0.17 23.03
CA GLU A 462 -13.18 1.62 23.05
C GLU A 462 -12.64 2.28 21.77
N LEU A 463 -11.49 1.81 21.26
CA LEU A 463 -10.89 2.26 20.01
C LEU A 463 -11.72 1.89 18.78
N ASP A 464 -12.31 0.70 18.76
CA ASP A 464 -13.21 0.26 17.68
C ASP A 464 -14.54 1.03 17.71
N SER A 465 -15.07 1.36 18.90
CA SER A 465 -16.23 2.24 19.04
C SER A 465 -15.96 3.66 18.50
N LEU A 466 -14.74 4.17 18.72
CA LEU A 466 -14.32 5.48 18.22
C LEU A 466 -14.08 5.45 16.70
N TYR A 467 -13.57 4.34 16.17
CA TYR A 467 -13.33 4.17 14.74
C TYR A 467 -14.64 4.02 13.95
N THR A 468 -15.60 3.26 14.48
CA THR A 468 -16.95 3.13 13.92
C THR A 468 -17.69 4.47 13.93
N SER A 469 -17.67 5.20 15.05
CA SER A 469 -18.25 6.55 15.14
C SER A 469 -17.61 7.53 14.14
N TYR A 470 -16.30 7.45 13.93
CA TYR A 470 -15.60 8.26 12.93
C TYR A 470 -15.99 7.90 11.48
N GLN A 471 -16.17 6.61 11.20
CA GLN A 471 -16.63 6.16 9.88
C GLN A 471 -18.07 6.61 9.62
N ASP A 472 -18.96 6.58 10.61
CA ASP A 472 -20.35 7.03 10.45
C ASP A 472 -20.43 8.55 10.24
N GLN A 473 -19.62 9.33 10.96
CA GLN A 473 -19.51 10.78 10.70
C GLN A 473 -18.93 11.11 9.32
N GLN A 474 -18.12 10.22 8.73
CA GLN A 474 -17.68 10.36 7.33
C GLN A 474 -18.77 9.95 6.33
N GLN A 475 -19.61 8.97 6.67
CA GLN A 475 -20.72 8.51 5.83
C GLN A 475 -21.82 9.57 5.69
N ASP A 476 -22.13 10.30 6.76
CA ASP A 476 -23.13 11.39 6.72
C ASP A 476 -22.67 12.61 5.91
N ARG A 477 -21.36 12.72 5.64
CA ARG A 477 -20.78 13.84 4.88
C ARG A 477 -20.68 13.58 3.38
N ASP A 478 -20.76 12.33 2.94
CA ASP A 478 -20.58 11.95 1.52
C ASP A 478 -21.62 10.89 1.09
N SER A 479 -22.67 11.35 0.40
CA SER A 479 -23.79 10.53 -0.06
C SER A 479 -23.38 9.40 -1.02
N LYS A 480 -22.25 9.55 -1.73
CA LYS A 480 -21.71 8.49 -2.61
C LYS A 480 -21.10 7.32 -1.82
N LEU A 481 -20.62 7.58 -0.61
CA LEU A 481 -19.98 6.56 0.23
C LEU A 481 -21.03 5.69 0.94
N ARG A 482 -22.14 6.31 1.36
CA ARG A 482 -23.35 5.63 1.85
C ARG A 482 -23.93 4.66 0.82
N ALA A 483 -24.10 5.11 -0.43
CA ALA A 483 -24.63 4.29 -1.52
C ALA A 483 -23.71 3.11 -1.91
N LYS A 484 -22.39 3.25 -1.71
CA LYS A 484 -21.40 2.22 -2.02
C LYS A 484 -21.37 1.10 -0.98
N ARG A 485 -21.66 1.41 0.29
CA ARG A 485 -21.77 0.41 1.36
C ARG A 485 -23.11 -0.32 1.32
N ALA A 486 -24.22 0.39 1.07
CA ALA A 486 -25.53 -0.25 0.85
C ALA A 486 -25.49 -1.27 -0.30
N ARG A 487 -24.70 -1.01 -1.36
CA ARG A 487 -24.43 -1.99 -2.42
C ARG A 487 -23.60 -3.19 -1.98
N LYS A 488 -22.67 -2.99 -1.04
CA LYS A 488 -21.79 -4.03 -0.52
C LYS A 488 -22.51 -4.92 0.50
N ASP A 489 -23.42 -4.35 1.28
CA ASP A 489 -24.24 -5.08 2.25
C ASP A 489 -25.29 -5.93 1.50
N TYR A 490 -25.86 -5.43 0.40
CA TYR A 490 -26.68 -6.24 -0.54
C TYR A 490 -25.88 -7.35 -1.26
N GLU A 491 -24.57 -7.19 -1.42
CA GLU A 491 -23.68 -8.20 -2.03
C GLU A 491 -23.18 -9.21 -0.99
N ALA A 492 -23.38 -8.95 0.31
CA ALA A 492 -23.03 -9.83 1.41
C ALA A 492 -24.20 -10.73 1.86
N GLU A 493 -25.45 -10.39 1.50
CA GLU A 493 -26.64 -11.24 1.68
C GLU A 493 -26.80 -12.30 0.56
N GLU A 494 -25.68 -12.89 0.09
CA GLU A 494 -25.70 -14.01 -0.84
C GLU A 494 -25.56 -15.34 -0.07
N TRP A 495 -26.72 -15.94 0.22
CA TRP A 495 -26.96 -17.39 0.38
C TRP A 495 -26.34 -18.11 1.60
N ASP A 496 -27.15 -18.26 2.66
CA ASP A 496 -26.98 -19.32 3.66
C ASP A 496 -27.78 -20.57 3.24
N GLY A 497 -27.23 -21.74 3.55
CA GLY A 497 -27.68 -23.02 3.02
C GLY A 497 -29.06 -23.49 3.52
N PHE A 498 -29.67 -24.37 2.73
CA PHE A 498 -30.85 -25.14 3.11
C PHE A 498 -30.65 -25.84 4.46
N SER A 499 -31.45 -25.48 5.47
CA SER A 499 -31.87 -26.41 6.51
C SER A 499 -33.37 -26.63 6.35
N GLU A 500 -33.73 -27.91 6.29
CA GLU A 500 -35.06 -28.44 6.08
C GLU A 500 -35.72 -28.57 7.45
N ASN A 501 -36.79 -27.81 7.69
CA ASN A 501 -37.93 -28.16 8.53
C ASN A 501 -38.97 -27.03 8.44
N ASP A 502 -39.97 -27.24 7.59
CA ASP A 502 -41.24 -26.53 7.66
C ASP A 502 -42.05 -27.14 8.81
N ASP A 503 -42.47 -26.32 9.77
CA ASP A 503 -43.78 -26.52 10.37
C ASP A 503 -44.46 -25.17 10.64
N ALA A 504 -45.73 -25.12 10.28
CA ALA A 504 -46.51 -23.90 10.15
C ALA A 504 -47.32 -23.61 11.42
N SER A 505 -47.32 -22.35 11.87
CA SER A 505 -48.51 -21.79 12.53
C SER A 505 -48.62 -20.29 12.28
N ALA A 506 -49.79 -19.91 11.78
CA ALA A 506 -50.18 -18.56 11.44
C ALA A 506 -50.72 -17.82 12.67
N VAL A 507 -50.30 -16.57 12.89
CA VAL A 507 -51.13 -15.55 13.55
C VAL A 507 -50.88 -14.18 12.92
N ASP A 508 -51.99 -13.56 12.55
CA ASP A 508 -52.25 -12.27 11.93
C ASP A 508 -51.89 -11.06 12.82
N SER A 509 -51.27 -10.02 12.24
CA SER A 509 -51.69 -8.62 12.44
C SER A 509 -50.82 -7.59 11.66
N GLY A 510 -51.44 -6.91 10.68
CA GLY A 510 -51.36 -5.44 10.50
C GLY A 510 -50.18 -4.80 9.75
N GLU A 511 -50.34 -4.61 8.44
CA GLU A 511 -49.60 -3.60 7.63
C GLU A 511 -50.01 -2.15 7.97
N PRO A 512 -49.22 -1.15 7.52
CA PRO A 512 -49.78 -0.28 6.48
C PRO A 512 -48.88 -0.17 5.23
N THR A 513 -49.54 -0.34 4.09
CA THR A 513 -49.02 -0.42 2.73
C THR A 513 -48.81 0.99 2.11
N ILE A 514 -47.66 1.22 1.46
CA ILE A 514 -47.47 2.31 0.49
C ILE A 514 -47.47 1.71 -0.92
N LYS A 515 -48.43 2.14 -1.74
CA LYS A 515 -48.68 1.67 -3.12
C LYS A 515 -47.64 2.22 -4.10
N THR A 516 -47.11 1.37 -4.98
CA THR A 516 -46.39 1.76 -6.20
C THR A 516 -47.26 1.48 -7.44
N PRO A 517 -47.28 2.37 -8.45
CA PRO A 517 -48.01 2.14 -9.70
C PRO A 517 -47.20 1.28 -10.67
N LYS A 518 -47.89 0.41 -11.41
CA LYS A 518 -47.36 -0.36 -12.53
C LYS A 518 -47.41 0.47 -13.81
N SER A 519 -46.30 0.52 -14.54
CA SER A 519 -46.28 0.80 -15.97
C SER A 519 -45.37 -0.23 -16.64
N ASP A 520 -45.96 -1.04 -17.52
CA ASP A 520 -45.26 -2.07 -18.27
C ASP A 520 -44.26 -1.45 -19.26
N ASN A 521 -43.10 -2.11 -19.37
CA ASN A 521 -42.08 -1.97 -20.41
C ASN A 521 -40.97 -0.92 -20.31
N LEU A 522 -40.52 -0.53 -19.10
CA LEU A 522 -39.18 0.05 -18.90
C LEU A 522 -38.54 -0.44 -17.59
N SER A 523 -37.22 -0.68 -17.59
CA SER A 523 -36.51 -1.13 -16.38
C SER A 523 -36.53 -0.04 -15.30
N ASN A 524 -36.65 -0.44 -14.03
CA ASN A 524 -36.70 0.44 -12.85
C ASN A 524 -35.61 1.51 -12.77
N LYS A 525 -34.49 1.35 -13.49
CA LYS A 525 -33.39 2.32 -13.53
C LYS A 525 -33.63 3.51 -14.48
N ALA A 526 -34.50 3.34 -15.48
CA ALA A 526 -34.87 4.39 -16.43
C ALA A 526 -35.95 5.32 -15.84
N ALA A 527 -36.89 4.78 -15.06
CA ALA A 527 -37.94 5.56 -14.41
C ALA A 527 -37.36 6.62 -13.44
N PHE A 528 -36.36 6.27 -12.63
CA PHE A 528 -35.70 7.22 -11.71
C PHE A 528 -34.77 8.25 -12.40
N PHE A 529 -34.44 8.06 -13.68
CA PHE A 529 -33.57 8.99 -14.42
C PHE A 529 -34.36 10.11 -15.09
N PHE A 530 -35.59 9.83 -15.54
CA PHE A 530 -36.47 10.82 -16.18
C PHE A 530 -37.32 11.61 -15.19
N ASP A 531 -37.39 11.18 -13.93
CA ASP A 531 -38.20 11.83 -12.87
C ASP A 531 -37.40 12.86 -12.05
N GLN A 532 -36.38 13.48 -12.65
CA GLN A 532 -35.69 14.62 -12.03
C GLN A 532 -36.37 15.93 -12.43
N ASP A 533 -36.67 16.79 -11.44
CA ASP A 533 -37.30 18.13 -11.53
C ASP A 533 -36.64 19.12 -12.51
N ILE A 534 -35.58 18.72 -13.20
CA ILE A 534 -34.87 19.52 -14.23
C ILE A 534 -35.49 19.28 -15.62
N PHE A 535 -36.27 18.21 -15.80
CA PHE A 535 -36.86 17.83 -17.09
C PHE A 535 -38.39 18.01 -17.17
N GLN A 536 -39.04 18.55 -16.12
CA GLN A 536 -40.49 18.77 -16.08
C GLN A 536 -40.97 20.07 -16.75
N GLU A 537 -40.08 20.92 -17.29
CA GLU A 537 -40.46 22.23 -17.87
C GLU A 537 -40.38 22.31 -19.40
N LEU A 538 -40.28 21.17 -20.11
CA LEU A 538 -40.45 21.14 -21.56
C LEU A 538 -41.41 20.02 -21.97
N GLY A 539 -42.68 20.22 -21.63
CA GLY A 539 -43.78 19.54 -22.30
C GLY A 539 -44.20 20.34 -23.52
N GLY A 540 -44.06 19.74 -24.71
CA GLY A 540 -44.78 20.19 -25.91
C GLY A 540 -43.97 20.09 -27.19
N LEU A 541 -44.10 18.98 -27.90
CA LEU A 541 -44.61 18.90 -29.28
C LEU A 541 -44.24 17.54 -29.90
N ASP A 542 -45.28 16.82 -30.31
CA ASP A 542 -45.23 15.63 -31.14
C ASP A 542 -44.87 15.96 -32.60
N GLU A 543 -44.40 14.91 -33.29
CA GLU A 543 -44.37 14.67 -34.75
C GLU A 543 -43.42 15.52 -35.64
N ALA A 544 -42.36 14.86 -36.16
CA ALA A 544 -42.20 14.50 -37.59
C ALA A 544 -40.73 14.31 -38.01
N GLU A 545 -40.49 13.19 -38.71
CA GLU A 545 -39.65 12.95 -39.90
C GLU A 545 -38.17 13.44 -40.01
N ASP A 546 -37.32 12.44 -40.30
CA ASP A 546 -36.27 12.35 -41.33
C ASP A 546 -35.12 13.39 -41.49
N ASP A 547 -33.93 12.78 -41.60
CA ASP A 547 -32.83 13.07 -42.54
C ASP A 547 -31.67 14.02 -42.17
N ASP A 548 -30.57 13.69 -42.83
CA ASP A 548 -29.14 13.97 -42.71
C ASP A 548 -28.66 15.43 -42.64
N SER A 549 -27.39 15.51 -42.20
CA SER A 549 -26.31 16.37 -42.71
C SER A 549 -25.85 17.61 -41.91
N ALA A 550 -24.57 17.52 -41.53
CA ALA A 550 -23.50 18.46 -41.88
C ALA A 550 -23.43 19.90 -41.29
N ILE A 551 -22.31 20.14 -40.59
CA ILE A 551 -21.27 21.16 -40.90
C ILE A 551 -21.49 22.63 -40.44
N ASP A 552 -20.52 23.07 -39.60
CA ASP A 552 -19.88 24.42 -39.52
C ASP A 552 -20.75 25.63 -39.08
N ILE A 553 -20.29 26.74 -38.49
CA ILE A 553 -18.99 27.34 -38.13
C ILE A 553 -19.34 28.64 -37.36
N ASP A 554 -18.52 28.99 -36.34
CA ASP A 554 -18.18 30.37 -35.87
C ASP A 554 -19.28 31.34 -35.36
N VAL A 555 -19.07 32.42 -34.59
CA VAL A 555 -17.99 33.07 -33.81
C VAL A 555 -18.63 34.30 -33.12
N ASP A 556 -18.16 34.65 -31.91
CA ASP A 556 -18.25 35.96 -31.20
C ASP A 556 -19.66 36.54 -30.90
N THR A 557 -19.95 37.35 -29.86
CA THR A 557 -19.17 38.39 -29.17
C THR A 557 -19.90 38.81 -27.87
N GLU A 558 -19.15 39.33 -26.90
CA GLU A 558 -19.53 39.92 -25.59
C GLU A 558 -20.43 41.21 -25.65
N PRO A 559 -20.55 42.09 -24.61
CA PRO A 559 -21.16 41.99 -23.25
C PRO A 559 -22.04 43.23 -22.88
N LYS A 560 -22.47 43.30 -21.59
CA LYS A 560 -22.89 44.45 -20.72
C LYS A 560 -24.34 44.26 -20.20
N GLU A 561 -24.72 44.61 -18.96
CA GLU A 561 -24.42 45.83 -18.21
C GLU A 561 -24.72 45.67 -16.70
N LYS A 562 -24.17 46.56 -15.87
CA LYS A 562 -24.42 46.70 -14.42
C LYS A 562 -25.39 47.86 -14.16
N ILE A 563 -26.05 47.91 -12.99
CA ILE A 563 -26.11 49.08 -12.08
C ILE A 563 -26.66 48.70 -10.69
N ASP A 564 -26.11 49.36 -9.67
CA ASP A 564 -26.29 49.30 -8.21
C ASP A 564 -27.66 49.75 -7.66
N SER A 565 -28.08 49.25 -6.47
CA SER A 565 -27.90 49.94 -5.17
C SER A 565 -28.92 49.57 -4.06
N ASN A 566 -28.37 49.41 -2.84
CA ASN A 566 -28.83 49.95 -1.54
C ASN A 566 -29.53 49.07 -0.44
N LYS A 567 -28.87 49.14 0.74
CA LYS A 567 -29.34 49.19 2.15
C LYS A 567 -29.94 47.99 2.91
N LYS A 568 -29.37 47.77 4.11
CA LYS A 568 -29.77 46.86 5.22
C LYS A 568 -31.00 47.41 6.01
N PRO A 569 -31.64 46.63 6.91
CA PRO A 569 -31.16 46.47 8.31
C PRO A 569 -31.27 45.03 8.90
N ALA A 570 -30.74 44.83 10.11
CA ALA A 570 -30.81 43.60 10.94
C ALA A 570 -32.09 43.54 11.81
N PRO A 571 -32.37 42.39 12.48
CA PRO A 571 -32.18 42.34 13.93
C PRO A 571 -31.68 40.99 14.52
N GLU A 572 -31.48 40.99 15.83
CA GLU A 572 -30.73 40.10 16.73
C GLU A 572 -31.45 38.82 17.19
N SER A 573 -30.73 37.79 17.67
CA SER A 573 -30.61 37.49 19.12
C SER A 573 -30.01 36.11 19.47
N LYS A 574 -29.46 36.08 20.69
CA LYS A 574 -29.13 34.98 21.61
C LYS A 574 -27.73 34.31 21.60
N SER A 575 -27.12 34.53 22.76
CA SER A 575 -25.90 34.03 23.37
C SER A 575 -26.05 32.60 23.93
N LYS A 576 -24.94 31.86 23.99
CA LYS A 576 -24.57 31.04 25.16
C LYS A 576 -23.07 30.70 25.14
N SER A 577 -22.46 30.93 26.29
CA SER A 577 -21.06 30.78 26.67
C SER A 577 -20.64 29.31 26.80
N LYS A 578 -19.41 28.97 26.38
CA LYS A 578 -18.71 27.73 26.74
C LYS A 578 -17.56 28.05 27.69
N SER A 579 -17.66 27.52 28.92
CA SER A 579 -16.62 27.48 29.94
C SER A 579 -15.49 26.53 29.54
N LYS A 580 -14.28 26.87 29.97
CA LYS A 580 -13.09 26.03 29.97
C LYS A 580 -12.90 25.52 31.40
N ASN A 581 -12.82 24.21 31.58
CA ASN A 581 -12.26 23.61 32.79
C ASN A 581 -10.95 22.90 32.43
N THR A 582 -9.92 23.23 33.20
CA THR A 582 -8.68 22.47 33.38
C THR A 582 -8.55 22.23 34.88
N PRO A 583 -8.43 20.98 35.36
CA PRO A 583 -8.03 20.72 36.74
C PRO A 583 -6.51 20.62 36.86
N ALA A 584 -5.98 21.13 37.97
CA ALA A 584 -4.61 20.88 38.45
C ALA A 584 -4.66 19.81 39.58
N PRO A 585 -3.54 19.11 39.84
CA PRO A 585 -3.48 17.91 40.69
C PRO A 585 -3.08 18.22 42.14
N VAL A 586 -3.40 17.33 43.07
CA VAL A 586 -2.86 17.32 44.44
C VAL A 586 -2.59 15.87 44.88
N GLY A 587 -1.32 15.61 45.25
CA GLY A 587 -0.92 14.81 46.43
C GLY A 587 -0.03 15.75 47.28
N THR A 588 0.19 15.60 48.57
CA THR A 588 0.12 14.42 49.47
C THR A 588 0.30 14.91 50.93
N GLN A 589 0.00 14.04 51.91
CA GLN A 589 0.44 13.98 53.33
C GLN A 589 -0.29 14.77 54.45
N GLU A 590 -1.04 13.98 55.25
CA GLU A 590 -1.04 13.82 56.72
C GLU A 590 -0.37 14.91 57.59
N ASP A 591 -1.13 15.61 58.46
CA ASP A 591 -1.31 15.25 59.89
C ASP A 591 -2.19 16.27 60.65
N GLU A 592 -3.15 15.72 61.39
CA GLU A 592 -3.75 16.10 62.68
C GLU A 592 -3.56 17.54 63.26
N TRP A 593 -4.66 18.24 63.56
CA TRP A 593 -5.11 18.72 64.90
C TRP A 593 -6.18 19.82 64.78
N GLU A 594 -7.35 19.49 65.34
CA GLU A 594 -8.38 20.29 66.03
C GLU A 594 -8.78 21.72 65.61
N SER A 595 -10.10 21.86 65.51
CA SER A 595 -10.89 23.09 65.36
C SER A 595 -10.69 24.06 66.52
N SER A 596 -10.41 25.33 66.20
CA SER A 596 -10.82 26.50 66.97
C SER A 596 -10.76 27.75 66.08
N ASP A 597 -11.84 28.52 66.11
CA ASP A 597 -12.08 29.77 65.40
C ASP A 597 -11.09 30.91 65.75
N GLU A 598 -11.15 31.96 64.93
CA GLU A 598 -10.71 33.35 65.14
C GLU A 598 -9.50 33.87 64.32
N ASP A 599 -9.85 34.77 63.41
CA ASP A 599 -9.13 35.94 62.89
C ASP A 599 -7.84 35.79 62.06
N ALA A 600 -8.04 36.13 60.77
CA ALA A 600 -7.04 36.40 59.76
C ALA A 600 -6.17 37.62 60.09
N GLN A 601 -4.84 37.42 60.11
CA GLN A 601 -3.87 38.43 59.69
C GLN A 601 -2.88 37.81 58.70
N SER A 602 -2.84 38.39 57.49
CA SER A 602 -2.02 38.02 56.35
C SER A 602 -0.52 38.07 56.65
N ALA A 603 0.15 36.91 56.69
CA ALA A 603 1.62 36.85 56.73
C ALA A 603 2.20 36.92 55.32
N GLU A 604 2.96 37.98 55.00
CA GLU A 604 3.65 38.13 53.71
C GLU A 604 4.66 36.98 53.45
N PRO A 605 4.82 36.51 52.19
CA PRO A 605 5.70 35.39 51.88
C PRO A 605 7.18 35.76 52.13
N ARG A 606 7.81 35.06 53.08
CA ARG A 606 9.23 35.21 53.44
C ARG A 606 10.02 33.95 53.08
N LYS A 607 11.25 34.15 52.61
CA LYS A 607 12.26 33.08 52.45
C LYS A 607 12.66 32.55 53.83
N LYS A 608 13.29 31.37 53.87
CA LYS A 608 13.81 30.74 55.10
C LYS A 608 14.74 31.66 55.93
N ASP A 609 15.39 32.64 55.29
CA ASP A 609 16.27 33.62 55.95
C ASP A 609 15.56 34.91 56.43
N GLY A 610 14.22 34.94 56.43
CA GLY A 610 13.42 36.08 56.88
C GLY A 610 13.28 37.25 55.89
N ARG A 611 13.92 37.19 54.72
CA ARG A 611 13.74 38.18 53.63
C ARG A 611 12.48 37.89 52.82
N LEU A 612 11.77 38.94 52.39
CA LEU A 612 10.57 38.81 51.55
C LEU A 612 10.88 38.08 50.22
N ASP A 613 10.05 37.13 49.84
CA ASP A 613 10.18 36.35 48.60
C ASP A 613 9.33 36.96 47.48
N ILE A 614 9.76 38.13 46.99
CA ILE A 614 9.06 38.86 45.94
C ILE A 614 9.79 38.71 44.62
N ASP A 615 9.11 38.09 43.67
CA ASP A 615 9.69 37.74 42.38
C ASP A 615 9.36 38.81 41.32
N ILE A 616 10.33 39.21 40.48
CA ILE A 616 10.11 40.26 39.46
C ILE A 616 9.30 39.66 38.29
N ILE A 617 8.10 40.19 38.07
CA ILE A 617 7.15 39.71 37.04
C ILE A 617 7.00 40.71 35.88
N THR A 618 7.01 42.02 36.16
CA THR A 618 6.73 43.05 35.14
C THR A 618 7.99 43.56 34.46
N ALA A 619 7.87 43.95 33.19
CA ALA A 619 8.99 44.53 32.44
C ALA A 619 9.45 45.88 33.02
N GLU A 620 8.54 46.66 33.60
CA GLU A 620 8.86 47.94 34.24
C GLU A 620 9.70 47.75 35.51
N ALA A 621 9.32 46.79 36.36
CA ALA A 621 10.10 46.43 37.53
C ALA A 621 11.46 45.84 37.14
N MET A 622 11.52 45.08 36.03
CA MET A 622 12.79 44.56 35.51
C MET A 622 13.72 45.66 35.00
N VAL A 623 13.18 46.73 34.37
CA VAL A 623 13.99 47.90 34.01
C VAL A 623 14.56 48.57 35.24
N LEU A 624 13.73 48.80 36.27
CA LEU A 624 14.18 49.44 37.50
C LEU A 624 15.23 48.59 38.22
N ALA A 625 15.03 47.27 38.28
CA ALA A 625 16.01 46.33 38.81
C ALA A 625 17.31 46.34 37.99
N GLN A 626 17.22 46.43 36.66
CA GLN A 626 18.40 46.54 35.80
C GLN A 626 19.13 47.86 36.05
N GLN A 627 18.42 48.98 36.20
CA GLN A 627 19.01 50.31 36.48
C GLN A 627 19.71 50.36 37.84
N ILE A 628 19.16 49.68 38.86
CA ILE A 628 19.82 49.53 40.16
C ILE A 628 21.07 48.63 40.02
N ALA A 629 20.94 47.50 39.30
CA ALA A 629 22.04 46.56 39.13
C ALA A 629 23.21 47.14 38.31
N THR A 630 22.94 48.01 37.35
CA THR A 630 23.98 48.72 36.58
C THR A 630 24.53 49.95 37.29
N GLY A 631 23.95 50.34 38.43
CA GLY A 631 24.30 51.55 39.17
C GLY A 631 23.85 52.85 38.48
N GLU A 632 22.96 52.79 37.48
CA GLU A 632 22.36 53.97 36.83
C GLU A 632 21.42 54.72 37.78
N LYS A 633 20.81 54.02 38.75
CA LYS A 633 20.00 54.59 39.83
C LYS A 633 20.45 54.05 41.17
N THR A 634 20.51 54.92 42.17
CA THR A 634 20.78 54.54 43.56
C THR A 634 19.51 54.12 44.29
N SER A 635 19.63 53.48 45.46
CA SER A 635 18.47 53.16 46.29
C SER A 635 17.70 54.40 46.73
N GLN A 636 18.41 55.51 46.98
CA GLN A 636 17.80 56.78 47.36
C GLN A 636 16.99 57.39 46.22
N ASP A 637 17.50 57.34 44.98
CA ASP A 637 16.75 57.78 43.79
C ASP A 637 15.44 56.99 43.59
N VAL A 638 15.42 55.71 44.00
CA VAL A 638 14.23 54.86 43.91
C VAL A 638 13.20 55.22 44.99
N VAL A 639 13.66 55.58 46.18
CA VAL A 639 12.79 56.09 47.26
C VAL A 639 12.16 57.42 46.84
N ASP A 640 12.95 58.31 46.24
CA ASP A 640 12.47 59.59 45.71
C ASP A 640 11.44 59.40 44.58
N ASP A 641 11.70 58.46 43.65
CA ASP A 641 10.75 58.02 42.60
C ASP A 641 9.45 57.41 43.19
N GLY A 642 9.50 56.94 44.44
CA GLY A 642 8.36 56.38 45.17
C GLY A 642 7.33 57.44 45.56
N PHE A 643 7.77 58.67 45.80
CA PHE A 643 6.89 59.81 46.08
C PHE A 643 6.26 60.35 44.79
N ASN A 644 5.15 59.73 44.39
CA ASN A 644 4.36 60.14 43.24
C ASN A 644 2.92 60.50 43.64
N LYS A 645 2.09 60.89 42.66
CA LYS A 645 0.67 61.25 42.88
C LYS A 645 -0.14 60.17 43.64
N LEU A 646 0.36 58.94 43.70
CA LEU A 646 -0.31 57.75 44.20
C LEU A 646 0.32 57.22 45.50
N ALA A 647 1.30 57.91 46.12
CA ALA A 647 2.12 57.37 47.21
C ALA A 647 1.43 57.30 48.59
N PHE A 648 0.44 58.16 48.88
CA PHE A 648 -0.24 58.24 50.19
C PHE A 648 -1.72 57.87 50.03
N ARG A 649 -1.99 56.58 49.81
CA ARG A 649 -3.34 56.04 49.64
C ARG A 649 -3.62 55.03 50.74
N ASP A 650 -4.71 55.25 51.45
CA ASP A 650 -5.17 54.32 52.48
C ASP A 650 -5.85 53.14 51.77
N THR A 651 -5.34 51.93 51.99
CA THR A 651 -5.88 50.69 51.40
C THR A 651 -6.72 49.88 52.37
N ASP A 652 -6.64 50.21 53.67
CA ASP A 652 -7.26 49.44 54.74
C ASP A 652 -8.73 49.83 54.93
N GLY A 653 -9.63 48.85 54.97
CA GLY A 653 -11.06 49.05 55.19
C GLY A 653 -11.87 49.46 53.95
N LEU A 654 -11.26 49.50 52.76
CA LEU A 654 -11.94 49.80 51.51
C LEU A 654 -12.50 48.54 50.81
N PRO A 655 -13.63 48.64 50.08
CA PRO A 655 -14.16 47.51 49.32
C PRO A 655 -13.22 47.02 48.21
N GLU A 656 -13.14 45.70 48.04
CA GLU A 656 -12.24 45.06 47.07
C GLU A 656 -12.50 45.51 45.62
N TRP A 657 -13.77 45.69 45.21
CA TRP A 657 -14.11 46.16 43.87
C TRP A 657 -13.54 47.56 43.57
N PHE A 658 -13.44 48.42 44.59
CA PHE A 658 -12.87 49.76 44.46
C PHE A 658 -11.35 49.67 44.32
N LEU A 659 -10.72 48.84 45.14
CA LEU A 659 -9.28 48.59 45.09
C LEU A 659 -8.85 47.96 43.76
N GLU A 660 -9.62 47.03 43.20
CA GLU A 660 -9.34 46.41 41.90
C GLU A 660 -9.42 47.41 40.73
N ASP A 661 -10.48 48.22 40.70
CA ASP A 661 -10.65 49.25 39.66
C ASP A 661 -9.58 50.33 39.79
N GLU A 662 -9.27 50.74 41.01
CA GLU A 662 -8.21 51.70 41.28
C GLU A 662 -6.84 51.15 40.86
N THR A 663 -6.47 49.93 41.26
CA THR A 663 -5.18 49.28 40.93
C THR A 663 -4.95 49.09 39.43
N LYS A 664 -6.04 48.97 38.66
CA LYS A 664 -6.00 48.88 37.20
C LYS A 664 -5.63 50.22 36.55
N HIS A 665 -6.10 51.32 37.11
CA HIS A 665 -5.96 52.68 36.57
C HIS A 665 -4.81 53.48 37.21
N SER A 666 -4.34 53.09 38.39
CA SER A 666 -3.30 53.77 39.16
C SER A 666 -1.88 53.23 38.89
N ARG A 667 -1.52 53.02 37.62
CA ARG A 667 -0.18 52.53 37.24
C ARG A 667 0.64 53.60 36.54
N PRO A 668 1.78 54.06 37.09
CA PRO A 668 2.63 55.02 36.43
C PRO A 668 3.31 54.39 35.21
N HIS A 669 3.20 55.02 34.04
CA HIS A 669 3.86 54.55 32.81
C HIS A 669 5.38 54.79 32.87
N ARG A 670 6.14 53.78 33.29
CA ARG A 670 7.61 53.83 33.28
C ARG A 670 8.16 53.40 31.91
N PRO A 671 9.23 54.03 31.39
CA PRO A 671 9.80 53.66 30.09
C PRO A 671 10.39 52.24 30.15
N ILE A 672 9.96 51.37 29.23
CA ILE A 672 10.46 50.00 29.13
C ILE A 672 11.63 49.87 28.16
N THR A 673 12.62 49.02 28.50
CA THR A 673 13.71 48.68 27.58
C THR A 673 13.42 47.35 26.88
N LYS A 674 13.92 47.21 25.65
CA LYS A 674 13.80 45.96 24.90
C LYS A 674 14.51 44.80 25.63
N ALA A 675 15.63 45.09 26.28
CA ALA A 675 16.40 44.11 27.04
C ALA A 675 15.61 43.56 28.25
N ALA A 676 15.00 44.44 29.04
CA ALA A 676 14.17 44.03 30.18
C ALA A 676 12.94 43.21 29.75
N ALA A 677 12.28 43.60 28.65
CA ALA A 677 11.17 42.84 28.09
C ALA A 677 11.59 41.46 27.55
N GLU A 678 12.80 41.35 26.98
CA GLU A 678 13.37 40.08 26.54
C GLU A 678 13.74 39.19 27.73
N ALA A 679 14.30 39.75 28.81
CA ALA A 679 14.66 39.01 30.02
C ALA A 679 13.42 38.44 30.73
N ILE A 680 12.34 39.21 30.88
CA ILE A 680 11.06 38.69 31.41
C ILE A 680 10.48 37.62 30.48
N LYS A 681 10.55 37.82 29.16
CA LYS A 681 10.07 36.83 28.20
C LYS A 681 10.88 35.53 28.25
N GLU A 682 12.16 35.60 28.58
CA GLU A 682 13.02 34.44 28.79
C GLU A 682 12.70 33.73 30.11
N LYS A 683 12.55 34.48 31.21
CA LYS A 683 12.06 33.96 32.50
C LYS A 683 10.72 33.21 32.32
N LEU A 684 9.78 33.79 31.59
CA LEU A 684 8.49 33.15 31.25
C LEU A 684 8.60 32.01 30.21
N ARG A 685 9.66 31.97 29.40
CA ARG A 685 9.92 30.89 28.43
C ARG A 685 10.47 29.65 29.12
N ALA A 686 11.24 29.79 30.18
CA ALA A 686 11.67 28.65 31.00
C ALA A 686 10.45 27.90 31.55
N ILE A 687 9.43 28.64 32.00
CA ILE A 687 8.14 28.09 32.45
C ILE A 687 7.35 27.47 31.27
N ASN A 688 7.42 28.09 30.09
CA ASN A 688 6.83 27.58 28.84
C ASN A 688 7.83 26.79 27.98
N ALA A 689 8.47 25.78 28.56
CA ALA A 689 9.40 24.93 27.83
C ALA A 689 8.75 24.36 26.55
N ARG A 690 9.50 24.31 25.45
CA ARG A 690 9.06 23.76 24.17
C ARG A 690 9.36 22.26 24.15
N PRO A 691 8.41 21.37 24.50
CA PRO A 691 8.67 19.95 24.51
C PRO A 691 9.02 19.45 23.11
N ILE A 692 9.83 18.39 23.04
CA ILE A 692 10.23 17.72 21.80
C ILE A 692 9.01 17.40 20.93
N LYS A 693 7.89 17.03 21.55
CA LYS A 693 6.57 16.83 20.90
C LYS A 693 6.12 18.05 20.09
N LYS A 694 6.08 19.25 20.67
CA LYS A 694 5.66 20.47 19.97
C LYS A 694 6.64 20.87 18.86
N VAL A 695 7.93 20.56 19.00
CA VAL A 695 8.92 20.76 17.94
C VAL A 695 8.70 19.81 16.76
N ARG A 696 8.45 18.52 17.04
CA ARG A 696 8.13 17.51 16.03
C ARG A 696 6.83 17.85 15.31
N GLU A 697 5.80 18.26 16.05
CA GLU A 697 4.52 18.69 15.49
C GLU A 697 4.68 19.92 14.58
N ALA A 698 5.46 20.92 15.00
CA ALA A 698 5.75 22.09 14.17
C ALA A 698 6.48 21.72 12.86
N LYS A 699 7.41 20.75 12.92
CA LYS A 699 8.08 20.21 11.72
C LYS A 699 7.08 19.46 10.83
N ALA A 700 6.20 18.64 11.41
CA ALA A 700 5.17 17.91 10.68
C ALA A 700 4.19 18.87 9.97
N ARG A 701 3.69 19.89 10.66
CA ARG A 701 2.83 20.94 10.07
C ARG A 701 3.51 21.67 8.91
N LYS A 702 4.82 21.94 9.00
CA LYS A 702 5.59 22.55 7.90
C LYS A 702 5.75 21.59 6.72
N LYS A 703 6.03 20.31 6.97
CA LYS A 703 6.15 19.27 5.95
C LYS A 703 4.82 19.08 5.22
N PHE A 704 3.71 18.99 5.94
CA PHE A 704 2.37 18.87 5.39
C PHE A 704 1.98 20.06 4.50
N LYS A 705 2.30 21.29 4.93
CA LYS A 705 2.09 22.48 4.07
C LYS A 705 2.95 22.47 2.82
N ALA A 706 4.13 21.86 2.85
CA ALA A 706 4.98 21.72 1.67
C ALA A 706 4.44 20.65 0.72
N THR A 707 3.98 19.51 1.23
CA THR A 707 3.39 18.43 0.41
C THR A 707 2.11 18.89 -0.27
N GLN A 708 1.20 19.59 0.44
CA GLN A 708 0.00 20.16 -0.16
C GLN A 708 0.30 21.13 -1.32
N ARG A 709 1.41 21.88 -1.25
CA ARG A 709 1.82 22.77 -2.35
C ARG A 709 2.27 21.97 -3.57
N ILE A 710 3.04 20.89 -3.36
CA ILE A 710 3.49 20.02 -4.45
C ILE A 710 2.30 19.29 -5.09
N GLU A 711 1.35 18.83 -4.29
CA GLU A 711 0.14 18.16 -4.79
C GLU A 711 -0.72 19.09 -5.64
N LYS A 712 -0.91 20.35 -5.22
CA LYS A 712 -1.59 21.37 -6.03
C LYS A 712 -0.86 21.65 -7.35
N LEU A 713 0.47 21.61 -7.37
CA LEU A 713 1.25 21.76 -8.60
C LEU A 713 1.11 20.53 -9.49
N ARG A 714 1.08 19.32 -8.91
CA ARG A 714 0.88 18.07 -9.63
C ARG A 714 -0.50 18.02 -10.31
N LYS A 715 -1.56 18.42 -9.60
CA LYS A 715 -2.91 18.53 -10.16
C LYS A 715 -2.95 19.52 -11.32
N LYS A 716 -2.31 20.68 -11.18
CA LYS A 716 -2.20 21.66 -12.27
C LYS A 716 -1.38 21.17 -13.46
N SER A 717 -0.32 20.40 -13.24
CA SER A 717 0.45 19.82 -14.35
C SER A 717 -0.29 18.69 -15.05
N ALA A 718 -1.12 17.93 -14.34
CA ALA A 718 -1.96 16.88 -14.92
C ALA A 718 -3.03 17.47 -15.83
N LEU A 719 -3.73 18.52 -15.38
CA LEU A 719 -4.71 19.25 -16.19
C LEU A 719 -4.11 19.80 -17.49
N ILE A 720 -2.88 20.32 -17.46
CA ILE A 720 -2.17 20.81 -18.66
C ILE A 720 -1.77 19.64 -19.59
N ALA A 721 -1.55 18.44 -19.04
CA ALA A 721 -1.20 17.27 -19.85
C ALA A 721 -2.44 16.70 -20.58
N GLU A 722 -3.60 16.73 -19.92
CA GLU A 722 -4.90 16.24 -20.41
C GLU A 722 -5.56 17.15 -21.47
N ASP A 723 -5.12 18.40 -21.59
CA ASP A 723 -5.67 19.36 -22.57
C ASP A 723 -5.30 18.98 -24.02
N GLU A 724 -6.22 18.40 -24.78
CA GLU A 724 -5.97 17.90 -26.14
C GLU A 724 -5.73 19.01 -27.18
N GLY A 725 -6.07 20.27 -26.89
CA GLY A 725 -5.95 21.40 -27.81
C GLY A 725 -4.53 21.98 -27.97
N VAL A 726 -3.53 21.47 -27.22
CA VAL A 726 -2.18 22.04 -27.17
C VAL A 726 -1.13 21.02 -27.60
N SER A 727 -0.16 21.45 -28.42
CA SER A 727 0.99 20.61 -28.82
C SER A 727 1.77 20.09 -27.61
N GLU A 728 2.23 18.83 -27.66
CA GLU A 728 3.02 18.20 -26.59
C GLU A 728 4.27 19.00 -26.21
N ARG A 729 4.87 19.71 -27.18
CA ARG A 729 6.03 20.59 -26.95
C ARG A 729 5.66 21.78 -26.06
N ASP A 730 4.49 22.36 -26.27
CA ASP A 730 4.01 23.51 -25.51
C ASP A 730 3.50 23.08 -24.12
N LYS A 731 2.88 21.90 -24.01
CA LYS A 731 2.58 21.24 -22.73
C LYS A 731 3.83 21.07 -21.87
N ALA A 732 4.90 20.52 -22.45
CA ALA A 732 6.17 20.31 -21.73
C ALA A 732 6.81 21.64 -21.28
N GLN A 733 6.74 22.69 -22.10
CA GLN A 733 7.22 24.02 -21.72
C GLN A 733 6.37 24.66 -20.63
N ALA A 734 5.04 24.53 -20.68
CA ALA A 734 4.13 25.04 -19.66
C ALA A 734 4.35 24.36 -18.31
N ILE A 735 4.52 23.02 -18.30
CA ILE A 735 4.84 22.24 -17.10
C ILE A 735 6.21 22.65 -16.53
N SER A 736 7.23 22.83 -17.39
CA SER A 736 8.57 23.28 -16.96
C SER A 736 8.55 24.70 -16.36
N ARG A 737 7.76 25.62 -16.94
CA ARG A 737 7.55 26.97 -16.39
C ARG A 737 6.82 26.94 -15.05
N LEU A 738 5.84 26.05 -14.88
CA LEU A 738 5.10 25.88 -13.62
C LEU A 738 6.00 25.30 -12.51
N MET A 739 6.82 24.30 -12.84
CA MET A 739 7.77 23.68 -11.91
C MET A 739 8.92 24.62 -11.53
N SER A 740 9.47 25.38 -12.49
CA SER A 740 10.55 26.34 -12.21
C SER A 740 10.08 27.55 -11.37
N ARG A 741 8.82 27.97 -11.51
CA ARG A 741 8.20 28.99 -10.63
C ARG A 741 7.97 28.49 -9.21
N ALA A 742 7.73 27.19 -9.02
CA ALA A 742 7.57 26.57 -7.71
C ALA A 742 8.91 26.38 -6.98
N ALA A 743 9.98 26.09 -7.71
CA ALA A 743 11.32 25.87 -7.13
C ALA A 743 12.01 27.16 -6.67
N LYS A 744 11.71 28.31 -7.28
CA LYS A 744 12.36 29.59 -6.95
C LYS A 744 11.68 30.26 -5.74
N LYS A 745 12.46 30.56 -4.69
CA LYS A 745 12.04 31.53 -3.67
C LYS A 745 11.71 32.85 -4.38
N LYS A 746 10.52 33.40 -4.17
CA LYS A 746 10.13 34.69 -4.78
C LYS A 746 11.21 35.73 -4.43
N PRO A 747 11.89 36.34 -5.41
CA PRO A 747 12.88 37.37 -5.11
C PRO A 747 12.20 38.52 -4.36
N LYS A 748 12.88 39.09 -3.36
CA LYS A 748 12.37 40.29 -2.68
C LYS A 748 12.17 41.37 -3.74
N GLN A 749 10.92 41.75 -3.99
CA GLN A 749 10.61 42.83 -4.94
C GLN A 749 11.32 44.09 -4.49
N GLN A 750 12.24 44.58 -5.32
CA GLN A 750 12.97 45.83 -5.05
C GLN A 750 11.97 46.99 -5.02
N VAL A 751 12.12 47.90 -4.06
CA VAL A 751 11.23 49.06 -3.92
C VAL A 751 11.53 50.03 -5.05
N LYS A 752 10.57 50.27 -5.94
CA LYS A 752 10.72 51.23 -7.04
C LYS A 752 10.60 52.65 -6.50
N LEU A 753 11.63 53.47 -6.71
CA LEU A 753 11.60 54.89 -6.35
C LEU A 753 10.84 55.67 -7.43
N VAL A 754 9.82 56.43 -7.02
CA VAL A 754 9.02 57.26 -7.92
C VAL A 754 9.19 58.71 -7.52
N VAL A 755 9.71 59.55 -8.42
CA VAL A 755 9.87 60.98 -8.13
C VAL A 755 8.52 61.67 -8.23
N ALA A 756 8.15 62.45 -7.22
CA ALA A 756 6.89 63.21 -7.14
C ALA A 756 6.88 64.44 -8.07
N LYS A 757 7.07 64.24 -9.38
CA LYS A 757 7.07 65.31 -10.39
C LYS A 757 6.04 65.03 -11.50
N GLY A 758 5.50 66.09 -12.09
CA GLY A 758 4.51 66.01 -13.17
C GLY A 758 3.25 65.28 -12.72
N ALA A 759 2.82 64.29 -13.51
CA ALA A 759 1.66 63.45 -13.21
C ALA A 759 1.75 62.72 -11.85
N ASN A 760 2.95 62.55 -11.29
CA ASN A 760 3.17 61.87 -10.00
C ASN A 760 3.20 62.81 -8.78
N ARG A 761 2.93 64.11 -8.98
CA ARG A 761 2.90 65.10 -7.90
C ARG A 761 1.51 65.16 -7.27
N GLY A 762 1.42 65.05 -5.95
CA GLY A 762 0.15 65.21 -5.22
C GLY A 762 -0.85 64.05 -5.37
N ILE A 763 -0.42 62.88 -5.87
CA ILE A 763 -1.32 61.72 -6.01
C ILE A 763 -1.71 61.17 -4.63
N SER A 764 -3.01 61.03 -4.38
CA SER A 764 -3.59 60.21 -3.31
C SER A 764 -3.58 58.73 -3.70
N GLY A 765 -2.41 58.08 -3.68
CA GLY A 765 -2.31 56.64 -3.91
C GLY A 765 -1.16 56.20 -4.81
N ARG A 766 -1.41 55.19 -5.65
CA ARG A 766 -0.38 54.51 -6.44
C ARG A 766 -0.13 55.24 -7.76
N PRO A 767 1.13 55.61 -8.08
CA PRO A 767 1.49 56.16 -9.37
C PRO A 767 1.13 55.23 -10.54
N ARG A 768 0.60 55.80 -11.62
CA ARG A 768 0.19 55.05 -12.81
C ARG A 768 1.40 54.32 -13.41
N GLY A 769 1.26 53.03 -13.71
CA GLY A 769 2.32 52.20 -14.30
C GLY A 769 3.33 51.58 -13.32
N VAL A 770 3.16 51.76 -12.00
CA VAL A 770 4.06 51.16 -10.99
C VAL A 770 3.42 49.94 -10.32
N LYS A 771 3.91 48.73 -10.66
CA LYS A 771 3.53 47.45 -10.03
C LYS A 771 4.54 47.06 -8.93
N GLY A 772 4.06 46.50 -7.82
CA GLY A 772 4.90 46.06 -6.68
C GLY A 772 5.12 47.12 -5.60
N LYS A 773 6.12 46.94 -4.73
CA LYS A 773 6.46 47.93 -3.67
C LYS A 773 7.06 49.19 -4.29
N TYR A 774 6.57 50.35 -3.89
CA TYR A 774 7.06 51.65 -4.36
C TYR A 774 7.27 52.61 -3.20
N LYS A 775 8.13 53.61 -3.41
CA LYS A 775 8.33 54.72 -2.49
C LYS A 775 8.35 56.01 -3.29
N ILE A 776 7.40 56.89 -3.02
CA ILE A 776 7.39 58.23 -3.61
C ILE A 776 8.47 59.06 -2.91
N VAL A 777 9.29 59.74 -3.70
CA VAL A 777 10.39 60.58 -3.21
C VAL A 777 10.25 61.99 -3.76
N ASP A 778 10.53 62.97 -2.92
CA ASP A 778 10.55 64.39 -3.26
C ASP A 778 11.87 65.03 -2.82
N SER A 779 12.16 66.20 -3.38
CA SER A 779 13.27 67.09 -3.07
C SER A 779 13.41 67.39 -1.56
N ARG A 780 12.30 67.59 -0.83
CA ARG A 780 12.31 67.78 0.63
C ARG A 780 12.84 66.55 1.36
N MET A 781 12.31 65.37 1.02
CA MET A 781 12.77 64.10 1.58
C MET A 781 14.28 63.86 1.35
N LYS A 782 14.80 64.29 0.20
CA LYS A 782 16.24 64.23 -0.10
C LYS A 782 17.06 65.13 0.85
N LYS A 783 16.56 66.31 1.20
CA LYS A 783 17.21 67.22 2.16
C LYS A 783 17.17 66.63 3.58
N ASP A 784 16.03 66.11 4.02
CA ASP A 784 15.86 65.53 5.37
C ASP A 784 16.78 64.32 5.57
N ILE A 785 16.82 63.41 4.61
CA ILE A 785 17.72 62.24 4.66
C ILE A 785 19.19 62.68 4.65
N ARG A 786 19.54 63.73 3.92
CA ARG A 786 20.90 64.27 3.90
C ARG A 786 21.29 64.87 5.25
N ALA A 787 20.37 65.58 5.91
CA ALA A 787 20.57 66.12 7.26
C ALA A 787 20.73 65.00 8.30
N GLN A 788 19.83 64.01 8.31
CA GLN A 788 19.93 62.83 9.19
C GLN A 788 21.25 62.09 8.99
N LYS A 789 21.70 61.91 7.74
CA LYS A 789 23.01 61.30 7.46
C LYS A 789 24.18 62.12 7.99
N ARG A 790 24.09 63.46 7.99
CA ARG A 790 25.12 64.33 8.59
C ARG A 790 25.14 64.19 10.12
N VAL A 791 23.97 64.17 10.77
CA VAL A 791 23.86 63.95 12.23
C VAL A 791 24.39 62.58 12.62
N ALA A 792 23.96 61.52 11.93
CA ALA A 792 24.44 60.18 12.19
C ALA A 792 25.96 60.03 11.95
N LYS A 793 26.52 60.77 10.99
CA LYS A 793 27.97 60.81 10.77
C LYS A 793 28.72 61.59 11.86
N LYS A 794 28.07 62.60 12.47
CA LYS A 794 28.61 63.32 13.64
C LYS A 794 28.54 62.48 14.93
N GLN A 795 27.51 61.66 15.12
CA GLN A 795 27.37 60.78 16.30
C GLN A 795 28.24 59.52 16.25
N LYS A 796 28.74 59.16 15.05
CA LYS A 796 29.67 58.03 14.85
C LYS A 796 31.15 58.44 14.92
N ARG A 797 31.42 59.73 14.92
CA ARG A 797 32.73 60.31 15.25
C ARG A 797 32.69 60.69 16.71
#